data_AF-K3Y4T0-F1
#
_entry.id   AF-K3Y4T0-F1
#
_cell.length_a   1.000
_cell.length_b   1.000
_cell.length_c   1.000
_cell.angle_alpha   90.00
_cell.angle_beta   90.00
_cell.angle_gamma   90.00
#
_symmetry.space_group_name_H-M   'P 1'
#
loop_
_entity.id
_entity.type
_entity.pdbx_description
1 polymer ?
#
loop_
_entity_poly.entity_id
_entity_poly.type
_entity_poly.pdbx_seq_one_letter_code
_entity_poly.pdbx_strand_id
1 'polypeptide(L)'
;MRRVAWWAALLVAAAALVGARGDSILPALALAPEPRHDDRFALVPVGGGRDGGGAAAGLRGEFPCQTHSANSRTCEELNGSGSFNTTCVISSSSSLDGDLCVYGEGSVEIRPNVKIICPVRGCYITVNVSGSIRIGEHVEVIGGSVSLDAANVSLDHHSTINTTALAGEPPPQTSGTPHSLEAAGGGHGGRGASCKVSNDTNWGGDVYAWSTLAWPWSYGSMGGSMSADQQFGGYGGGRVMLRARTFMNIDGHVLAEGGVGSLKGGGGSGGSIIIHAFKLYGNGTISAAGGNGWGGGGGGRISMDCYSIQQDLEITVHGGQSFGCAQNAGGAGTIYDSSLQTLKVSNGNFTTHTETPLLGFPMTRLWSNVLVECNARVLVPLLWSRVQVTGQIRLLTKGSICFGLSENPISEFELVAEELLMSDSVIKVYGAFRMYVKVLLMWDSKIQIDGGTKDVVLASMLEARNLVVLRHGSVISSNADLMVYGQGLLNLSGPGDGIKARRLFLSLFYNIEVGPGSLVQAPHDETVQSSLDALSRCESKTCPSELITPPDDCHVNRSLSFTLQICRVEDITVSGIVRGSIIHIHRARTVTIAKDGTISASELGCKEGIGKGTFLKYGAGGGAGHGGRGGTGIYNGMKSDGGLAYGNADLPCELGSGSGGSAVSADSTAGGGLIVIGSMKWPLSRLLIYGSMNSDGESHRGTTGNSNGTFKGGVGGGSGGSILLFLQWLLLEKNSSLSASGGNGGVYGGGGGGGGRIHFHWSNIATGDEYVQIASVNGTVASSGGSGNNDGHFGQDGTITGKKCPMGLYGTFCTECPVGTYKNVTGSNSSLCSPCSVVSLPNRADFVYVRGGVTEPPCPYKCISDKYKMPNCYTPLEELMYTFGGPWSFAIILSFTIILLALILSALRIKIGESDITYRATNAIHNDGCSSFPFLLSLAEVPGASRAEETQSHVHRMYFMGPNTFREPWHLPYSPPDAIIRIVYEDAFNRFIDEINLVAAYEWWEGSIHSILSVLAYPCAWSWKQWRRRKKIHRLQEYVKSEYDHSCLRSCRSRALYKGLKVGSTPDLMVAYIDFFLGGDEKRLDVASTIQKRFPMCLIFGGDGSYMSPYYLHSDTLLSNLLGQVKILKFCC
;
A
#
# COMPACT_ATOMS: atom_id res chain seq x y z
N MET A 1 -8.37 43.74 76.18
CA MET A 1 -7.59 44.59 77.12
C MET A 1 -6.17 44.73 76.60
N ARG A 2 -5.44 45.80 77.01
CA ARG A 2 -3.96 46.04 76.96
C ARG A 2 -3.16 45.41 75.80
N ARG A 3 -2.64 46.23 74.85
CA ARG A 3 -1.33 46.95 74.87
C ARG A 3 -0.12 46.00 74.71
N VAL A 4 0.93 46.30 73.93
CA VAL A 4 1.37 47.51 73.18
C VAL A 4 2.24 47.01 71.98
N ALA A 5 2.11 47.49 70.74
CA ALA A 5 2.62 48.73 70.11
C ALA A 5 4.17 48.82 70.07
N TRP A 6 4.86 49.47 69.12
CA TRP A 6 4.58 50.37 67.97
C TRP A 6 5.21 49.74 66.66
N TRP A 7 5.38 50.28 65.43
CA TRP A 7 4.98 51.42 64.53
C TRP A 7 5.56 51.08 63.11
N ALA A 8 5.51 51.85 62.00
CA ALA A 8 4.66 52.88 61.34
C ALA A 8 5.44 53.36 60.08
N ALA A 9 4.95 54.12 59.07
CA ALA A 9 3.66 54.35 58.39
C ALA A 9 3.94 55.31 57.20
N LEU A 10 2.89 55.76 56.45
CA LEU A 10 2.91 56.91 55.49
C LEU A 10 3.73 56.68 54.19
N LEU A 11 3.49 57.26 53.00
CA LEU A 11 2.48 58.14 52.32
C LEU A 11 2.29 57.57 50.86
N VAL A 12 1.29 57.79 49.98
CA VAL A 12 0.09 58.64 49.76
C VAL A 12 0.18 59.42 48.41
N ALA A 13 -0.74 59.05 47.50
CA ALA A 13 -1.44 59.85 46.45
C ALA A 13 -0.75 60.42 45.18
N ALA A 14 -1.58 60.43 44.10
CA ALA A 14 -1.67 61.40 42.98
C ALA A 14 -0.55 61.48 41.91
N ALA A 15 -0.77 62.04 40.69
CA ALA A 15 -1.94 62.10 39.80
C ALA A 15 -1.56 62.71 38.40
N ALA A 16 -2.43 62.48 37.40
CA ALA A 16 -2.73 63.39 36.25
C ALA A 16 -1.70 63.72 35.12
N LEU A 17 -2.07 63.22 33.91
CA LEU A 17 -2.28 63.97 32.64
C LEU A 17 -1.13 64.44 31.70
N VAL A 18 -1.55 64.63 30.42
CA VAL A 18 -0.86 65.18 29.22
C VAL A 18 0.23 64.26 28.61
N GLY A 19 0.34 64.03 27.29
CA GLY A 19 -0.41 64.47 26.09
C GLY A 19 0.53 64.66 24.87
N ALA A 20 0.12 64.72 23.59
CA ALA A 20 -1.16 64.46 22.90
C ALA A 20 -0.93 64.41 21.36
N ARG A 21 -2.01 64.18 20.56
CA ARG A 21 -2.09 64.07 19.06
C ARG A 21 -1.69 62.70 18.45
N GLY A 22 -2.32 62.26 17.35
CA GLY A 22 -3.42 62.89 16.59
C GLY A 22 -4.07 61.99 15.52
N ASP A 23 -5.16 62.51 14.94
CA ASP A 23 -6.10 61.88 14.00
C ASP A 23 -5.49 61.64 12.58
N SER A 24 -6.13 60.98 11.59
CA SER A 24 -7.57 61.00 11.28
C SER A 24 -8.08 59.99 10.22
N ILE A 25 -9.40 59.72 10.31
CA ILE A 25 -10.37 59.42 9.22
C ILE A 25 -10.54 57.97 8.68
N LEU A 26 -11.80 57.70 8.34
CA LEU A 26 -12.53 56.47 7.93
C LEU A 26 -13.07 56.66 6.46
N PRO A 27 -13.91 55.80 5.81
CA PRO A 27 -14.68 54.66 6.31
C PRO A 27 -14.75 53.37 5.44
N ALA A 28 -15.54 52.44 5.96
CA ALA A 28 -15.89 51.09 5.50
C ALA A 28 -16.52 50.91 4.10
N LEU A 29 -16.57 49.65 3.65
CA LEU A 29 -17.79 48.99 3.16
C LEU A 29 -17.71 47.46 3.36
N ALA A 30 -18.83 46.73 3.17
CA ALA A 30 -19.01 45.34 3.64
C ALA A 30 -19.99 44.52 2.78
N LEU A 31 -20.09 43.21 3.08
CA LEU A 31 -20.98 42.16 2.51
C LEU A 31 -20.61 41.75 1.06
N ALA A 32 -20.46 40.46 0.68
CA ALA A 32 -21.32 39.25 0.77
C ALA A 32 -22.32 39.14 -0.43
N PRO A 33 -22.94 37.99 -0.75
CA PRO A 33 -22.46 37.16 -1.86
C PRO A 33 -23.52 36.70 -2.91
N GLU A 34 -23.08 35.94 -3.92
CA GLU A 34 -23.89 35.25 -4.98
C GLU A 34 -24.61 36.19 -6.00
N PRO A 35 -25.18 35.71 -7.15
CA PRO A 35 -25.46 34.33 -7.60
C PRO A 35 -25.03 33.97 -9.05
N ARG A 36 -25.60 32.87 -9.59
CA ARG A 36 -25.47 32.35 -10.98
C ARG A 36 -26.23 33.19 -12.02
N HIS A 37 -25.82 33.14 -13.29
CA HIS A 37 -26.76 32.87 -14.40
C HIS A 37 -26.09 32.44 -15.73
N ASP A 38 -26.85 31.73 -16.57
CA ASP A 38 -26.53 31.36 -17.95
C ASP A 38 -26.84 32.45 -19.01
N ASP A 39 -26.29 32.21 -20.21
CA ASP A 39 -26.92 32.38 -21.54
C ASP A 39 -26.57 33.60 -22.45
N ARG A 40 -26.45 33.28 -23.76
CA ARG A 40 -26.44 34.12 -25.00
C ARG A 40 -25.28 35.08 -25.36
N PHE A 41 -24.57 34.67 -26.42
CA PHE A 41 -24.38 35.38 -27.70
C PHE A 41 -24.63 36.91 -27.79
N ALA A 42 -23.58 37.66 -28.13
CA ALA A 42 -23.64 38.78 -29.08
C ALA A 42 -22.25 39.02 -29.73
N LEU A 43 -22.21 39.59 -30.94
CA LEU A 43 -20.98 40.03 -31.62
C LEU A 43 -20.70 41.52 -31.33
N VAL A 44 -19.43 41.92 -31.26
CA VAL A 44 -18.88 43.18 -31.84
C VAL A 44 -17.34 43.16 -31.71
N PRO A 45 -16.57 43.73 -32.67
CA PRO A 45 -15.13 43.53 -32.76
C PRO A 45 -14.27 44.57 -32.00
N VAL A 46 -13.05 44.17 -31.65
CA VAL A 46 -11.94 45.06 -31.25
C VAL A 46 -10.71 44.68 -32.10
N GLY A 47 -9.99 45.68 -32.61
CA GLY A 47 -8.79 45.46 -33.43
C GLY A 47 -7.57 46.25 -32.93
N GLY A 48 -6.40 45.96 -33.51
CA GLY A 48 -5.22 46.84 -33.39
C GLY A 48 -4.31 46.59 -32.17
N GLY A 49 -3.68 45.42 -32.10
CA GLY A 49 -2.54 45.14 -31.22
C GLY A 49 -1.54 44.23 -31.94
N ARG A 50 -0.24 44.51 -31.85
CA ARG A 50 0.81 43.87 -32.67
C ARG A 50 1.57 42.75 -31.93
N ASP A 51 2.02 41.81 -32.76
CA ASP A 51 3.11 40.83 -32.55
C ASP A 51 2.83 39.58 -31.66
N GLY A 52 3.37 38.43 -32.10
CA GLY A 52 3.21 37.12 -31.43
C GLY A 52 2.43 36.03 -32.21
N GLY A 53 2.46 36.00 -33.54
CA GLY A 53 1.63 35.09 -34.35
C GLY A 53 2.17 33.67 -34.53
N GLY A 54 1.32 32.65 -34.33
CA GLY A 54 1.58 31.25 -34.72
C GLY A 54 0.44 30.27 -34.35
N ALA A 55 0.14 29.33 -35.25
CA ALA A 55 -0.62 28.09 -34.99
C ALA A 55 -2.07 28.12 -34.45
N ALA A 56 -2.83 29.22 -34.59
CA ALA A 56 -4.28 29.24 -34.26
C ALA A 56 -5.23 29.72 -35.39
N ALA A 57 -4.69 30.22 -36.52
CA ALA A 57 -5.47 30.87 -37.58
C ALA A 57 -5.64 30.05 -38.87
N GLY A 58 -5.30 28.75 -38.85
CA GLY A 58 -5.17 27.92 -40.07
C GLY A 58 -6.38 27.06 -40.47
N LEU A 59 -7.43 26.95 -39.63
CA LEU A 59 -8.53 25.98 -39.81
C LEU A 59 -9.86 26.62 -40.25
N ARG A 60 -9.80 27.56 -41.21
CA ARG A 60 -10.97 28.13 -41.92
C ARG A 60 -10.81 28.19 -43.45
N GLY A 61 -9.84 27.45 -44.00
CA GLY A 61 -9.67 27.29 -45.45
C GLY A 61 -10.29 25.99 -45.97
N GLU A 62 -10.68 26.01 -47.24
CA GLU A 62 -10.84 24.83 -48.11
C GLU A 62 -11.97 23.82 -47.79
N PHE A 63 -13.21 24.33 -47.75
CA PHE A 63 -14.33 23.59 -48.35
C PHE A 63 -14.48 24.04 -49.82
N PRO A 64 -14.39 23.17 -50.84
CA PRO A 64 -14.39 23.59 -52.26
C PRO A 64 -15.59 24.46 -52.65
N CYS A 65 -16.79 24.06 -52.21
CA CYS A 65 -18.05 24.77 -52.46
C CYS A 65 -18.15 26.19 -51.83
N GLN A 66 -17.19 26.62 -50.98
CA GLN A 66 -17.19 28.00 -50.44
C GLN A 66 -16.70 29.05 -51.44
N THR A 67 -16.11 28.65 -52.57
CA THR A 67 -15.94 29.57 -53.71
C THR A 67 -17.27 29.71 -54.44
N HIS A 68 -17.98 30.83 -54.21
CA HIS A 68 -19.35 31.12 -54.69
C HIS A 68 -19.48 31.31 -56.22
N SER A 69 -18.82 30.48 -57.04
CA SER A 69 -18.72 30.67 -58.50
C SER A 69 -18.72 29.39 -59.34
N ALA A 70 -18.86 28.20 -58.76
CA ALA A 70 -18.87 26.94 -59.50
C ALA A 70 -20.00 25.98 -59.06
N ASN A 71 -20.90 25.67 -59.99
CA ASN A 71 -21.81 24.50 -59.95
C ASN A 71 -22.76 24.36 -58.74
N SER A 72 -23.41 25.43 -58.29
CA SER A 72 -24.64 25.29 -57.50
C SER A 72 -25.81 24.84 -58.38
N ARG A 73 -26.26 23.59 -58.25
CA ARG A 73 -27.42 23.05 -58.96
C ARG A 73 -28.73 23.52 -58.33
N THR A 74 -29.80 23.61 -59.11
CA THR A 74 -31.18 23.80 -58.63
C THR A 74 -31.83 22.47 -58.22
N CYS A 75 -32.97 22.51 -57.52
CA CYS A 75 -33.72 21.30 -57.13
C CYS A 75 -34.26 20.55 -58.36
N GLU A 76 -34.68 21.28 -59.39
CA GLU A 76 -35.18 20.72 -60.65
C GLU A 76 -34.07 19.99 -61.43
N GLU A 77 -32.83 20.49 -61.41
CA GLU A 77 -31.65 19.81 -61.97
C GLU A 77 -31.25 18.52 -61.25
N LEU A 78 -31.76 18.27 -60.04
CA LEU A 78 -31.64 16.99 -59.34
C LEU A 78 -32.84 16.06 -59.54
N ASN A 79 -33.70 16.34 -60.53
CA ASN A 79 -34.99 15.69 -60.74
C ASN A 79 -35.91 15.76 -59.50
N GLY A 80 -35.78 16.82 -58.70
CA GLY A 80 -36.63 17.12 -57.55
C GLY A 80 -37.70 18.16 -57.86
N SER A 81 -38.66 18.31 -56.94
CA SER A 81 -39.69 19.35 -56.99
C SER A 81 -39.58 20.31 -55.81
N GLY A 82 -39.81 21.60 -56.08
CA GLY A 82 -39.71 22.68 -55.09
C GLY A 82 -38.36 23.41 -55.13
N SER A 83 -37.87 23.87 -53.98
CA SER A 83 -36.68 24.72 -53.88
C SER A 83 -35.94 24.50 -52.56
N PHE A 84 -34.61 24.61 -52.59
CA PHE A 84 -33.77 24.51 -51.39
C PHE A 84 -34.03 25.62 -50.35
N ASN A 85 -34.74 26.70 -50.71
CA ASN A 85 -35.17 27.74 -49.78
C ASN A 85 -36.53 27.45 -49.10
N THR A 86 -37.24 26.39 -49.50
CA THR A 86 -38.52 25.99 -48.88
C THR A 86 -38.50 24.51 -48.54
N THR A 87 -38.84 23.66 -49.50
CA THR A 87 -38.61 22.21 -49.45
C THR A 87 -38.24 21.75 -50.85
N CYS A 88 -37.13 21.02 -50.98
CA CYS A 88 -36.81 20.27 -52.19
C CYS A 88 -37.13 18.78 -51.95
N VAL A 89 -38.03 18.20 -52.74
CA VAL A 89 -38.39 16.78 -52.68
C VAL A 89 -37.81 16.07 -53.89
N ILE A 90 -36.74 15.30 -53.69
CA ILE A 90 -36.08 14.52 -54.75
C ILE A 90 -36.83 13.19 -54.90
N SER A 91 -37.44 12.99 -56.07
CA SER A 91 -38.38 11.89 -56.34
C SER A 91 -37.87 10.84 -57.32
N SER A 92 -36.72 11.07 -57.97
CA SER A 92 -36.12 10.14 -58.92
C SER A 92 -34.60 10.24 -58.93
N SER A 93 -33.94 9.17 -59.38
CA SER A 93 -32.49 9.03 -59.32
C SER A 93 -31.75 10.00 -60.26
N SER A 94 -30.52 10.35 -59.87
CA SER A 94 -29.61 11.21 -60.65
C SER A 94 -28.20 10.64 -60.67
N SER A 95 -27.56 10.68 -61.85
CA SER A 95 -26.12 10.44 -62.01
C SER A 95 -25.44 11.78 -62.27
N LEU A 96 -24.30 12.01 -61.61
CA LEU A 96 -23.59 13.29 -61.57
C LEU A 96 -22.22 13.13 -62.22
N ASP A 97 -21.91 13.96 -63.21
CA ASP A 97 -20.61 13.94 -63.91
C ASP A 97 -19.50 14.70 -63.14
N GLY A 98 -19.80 15.25 -61.98
CA GLY A 98 -18.89 16.04 -61.14
C GLY A 98 -19.60 16.63 -59.91
N ASP A 99 -18.90 17.52 -59.21
CA ASP A 99 -19.29 18.03 -57.90
C ASP A 99 -20.69 18.66 -57.84
N LEU A 100 -21.40 18.37 -56.75
CA LEU A 100 -22.72 18.88 -56.40
C LEU A 100 -22.64 19.71 -55.11
N CYS A 101 -22.81 21.02 -55.24
CA CYS A 101 -22.93 21.95 -54.13
C CYS A 101 -24.38 22.45 -54.01
N VAL A 102 -25.05 22.16 -52.88
CA VAL A 102 -26.43 22.56 -52.59
C VAL A 102 -26.48 23.45 -51.35
N TYR A 103 -27.13 24.60 -51.49
CA TYR A 103 -27.31 25.61 -50.44
C TYR A 103 -28.75 26.14 -50.43
N GLY A 104 -29.32 26.38 -49.26
CA GLY A 104 -30.61 27.06 -49.11
C GLY A 104 -31.12 27.16 -47.68
N GLU A 105 -32.21 27.88 -47.45
CA GLU A 105 -32.75 28.07 -46.09
C GLU A 105 -33.76 26.99 -45.63
N GLY A 106 -34.23 26.15 -46.55
CA GLY A 106 -35.33 25.20 -46.37
C GLY A 106 -34.91 23.78 -45.96
N SER A 107 -35.72 22.80 -46.37
CA SER A 107 -35.50 21.36 -46.12
C SER A 107 -35.25 20.57 -47.40
N VAL A 108 -34.64 19.38 -47.27
CA VAL A 108 -34.45 18.41 -48.36
C VAL A 108 -35.05 17.06 -47.94
N GLU A 109 -35.91 16.50 -48.77
CA GLU A 109 -36.48 15.15 -48.58
C GLU A 109 -36.16 14.29 -49.81
N ILE A 110 -35.39 13.21 -49.62
CA ILE A 110 -35.11 12.23 -50.67
C ILE A 110 -36.08 11.06 -50.47
N ARG A 111 -36.91 10.79 -51.48
CA ARG A 111 -37.95 9.75 -51.41
C ARG A 111 -37.35 8.33 -51.49
N PRO A 112 -38.04 7.30 -50.94
CA PRO A 112 -37.53 5.93 -50.93
C PRO A 112 -37.15 5.39 -52.31
N ASN A 113 -36.11 4.55 -52.36
CA ASN A 113 -35.55 3.93 -53.57
C ASN A 113 -34.87 4.89 -54.58
N VAL A 114 -34.63 6.15 -54.23
CA VAL A 114 -33.87 7.11 -55.06
C VAL A 114 -32.37 6.85 -54.93
N LYS A 115 -31.62 7.02 -56.03
CA LYS A 115 -30.15 6.94 -56.05
C LYS A 115 -29.52 8.25 -56.55
N ILE A 116 -28.60 8.82 -55.79
CA ILE A 116 -27.80 9.99 -56.18
C ILE A 116 -26.35 9.53 -56.26
N ILE A 117 -25.80 9.46 -57.48
CA ILE A 117 -24.50 8.80 -57.74
C ILE A 117 -23.55 9.75 -58.44
N CYS A 118 -22.40 10.04 -57.83
CA CYS A 118 -21.24 10.60 -58.52
C CYS A 118 -20.13 9.53 -58.59
N PRO A 119 -19.89 8.90 -59.76
CA PRO A 119 -18.88 7.83 -59.90
C PRO A 119 -17.44 8.38 -60.01
N VAL A 120 -17.27 9.70 -60.07
CA VAL A 120 -15.95 10.35 -60.14
C VAL A 120 -15.26 10.28 -58.77
N ARG A 121 -14.01 9.80 -58.75
CA ARG A 121 -13.21 9.66 -57.53
C ARG A 121 -12.96 11.02 -56.89
N GLY A 122 -13.16 11.11 -55.58
CA GLY A 122 -13.04 12.37 -54.84
C GLY A 122 -14.15 13.39 -55.09
N CYS A 123 -15.20 13.06 -55.86
CA CYS A 123 -16.32 13.95 -56.14
C CYS A 123 -17.09 14.36 -54.88
N TYR A 124 -17.40 15.65 -54.76
CA TYR A 124 -18.07 16.24 -53.61
C TYR A 124 -19.59 16.30 -53.81
N ILE A 125 -20.34 15.79 -52.84
CA ILE A 125 -21.79 15.96 -52.68
C ILE A 125 -21.99 16.71 -51.36
N THR A 126 -22.27 18.01 -51.44
CA THR A 126 -22.47 18.88 -50.27
C THR A 126 -23.90 19.41 -50.24
N VAL A 127 -24.63 19.18 -49.16
CA VAL A 127 -25.96 19.73 -48.90
C VAL A 127 -25.94 20.48 -47.57
N ASN A 128 -26.07 21.80 -47.63
CA ASN A 128 -26.09 22.68 -46.46
C ASN A 128 -27.38 23.49 -46.46
N VAL A 129 -28.29 23.18 -45.53
CA VAL A 129 -29.61 23.83 -45.43
C VAL A 129 -30.01 24.12 -43.98
N SER A 130 -30.72 25.21 -43.69
CA SER A 130 -31.09 25.51 -42.29
C SER A 130 -32.26 24.69 -41.73
N GLY A 131 -33.05 24.02 -42.57
CA GLY A 131 -34.13 23.12 -42.17
C GLY A 131 -33.66 21.70 -41.86
N SER A 132 -34.36 20.69 -42.37
CA SER A 132 -34.08 19.27 -42.14
C SER A 132 -33.71 18.53 -43.42
N ILE A 133 -32.72 17.64 -43.34
CA ILE A 133 -32.42 16.65 -44.38
C ILE A 133 -33.04 15.32 -43.96
N ARG A 134 -33.90 14.76 -44.81
CA ARG A 134 -34.52 13.44 -44.62
C ARG A 134 -34.17 12.53 -45.79
N ILE A 135 -33.57 11.39 -45.48
CA ILE A 135 -33.20 10.36 -46.43
C ILE A 135 -34.10 9.15 -46.17
N GLY A 136 -35.06 8.91 -47.06
CA GLY A 136 -36.03 7.83 -46.94
C GLY A 136 -35.43 6.44 -47.16
N GLU A 137 -36.23 5.42 -46.89
CA GLU A 137 -35.83 4.01 -46.95
C GLU A 137 -35.22 3.59 -48.31
N HIS A 138 -34.22 2.71 -48.28
CA HIS A 138 -33.56 2.17 -49.49
C HIS A 138 -32.98 3.23 -50.46
N VAL A 139 -32.70 4.45 -49.98
CA VAL A 139 -31.98 5.49 -50.76
C VAL A 139 -30.47 5.20 -50.78
N GLU A 140 -29.80 5.46 -51.90
CA GLU A 140 -28.34 5.37 -52.01
C GLU A 140 -27.74 6.73 -52.41
N VAL A 141 -26.85 7.28 -51.57
CA VAL A 141 -26.06 8.48 -51.86
C VAL A 141 -24.60 8.08 -52.01
N ILE A 142 -24.07 8.13 -53.23
CA ILE A 142 -22.75 7.60 -53.60
C ILE A 142 -21.86 8.73 -54.12
N GLY A 143 -20.67 8.90 -53.54
CA GLY A 143 -19.70 9.92 -53.97
C GLY A 143 -18.33 9.77 -53.29
N GLY A 144 -17.35 10.59 -53.67
CA GLY A 144 -16.03 10.57 -53.03
C GLY A 144 -16.00 11.28 -51.67
N SER A 145 -16.76 12.37 -51.54
CA SER A 145 -16.98 13.11 -50.29
C SER A 145 -18.45 13.48 -50.15
N VAL A 146 -19.09 13.13 -49.05
CA VAL A 146 -20.49 13.51 -48.73
C VAL A 146 -20.52 14.40 -47.50
N SER A 147 -21.15 15.57 -47.59
CA SER A 147 -21.25 16.55 -46.50
C SER A 147 -22.70 17.02 -46.34
N LEU A 148 -23.32 16.73 -45.20
CA LEU A 148 -24.69 17.12 -44.86
C LEU A 148 -24.67 18.03 -43.62
N ASP A 149 -25.14 19.27 -43.73
CA ASP A 149 -25.26 20.23 -42.62
C ASP A 149 -26.71 20.74 -42.55
N ALA A 150 -27.38 20.48 -41.42
CA ALA A 150 -28.80 20.76 -41.21
C ALA A 150 -29.14 21.05 -39.74
N ALA A 151 -30.37 21.50 -39.46
CA ALA A 151 -30.91 21.46 -38.10
C ALA A 151 -31.11 20.01 -37.64
N ASN A 152 -31.78 19.20 -38.47
CA ASN A 152 -32.03 17.77 -38.22
C ASN A 152 -31.60 16.93 -39.44
N VAL A 153 -31.03 15.75 -39.19
CA VAL A 153 -30.68 14.76 -40.22
C VAL A 153 -31.34 13.42 -39.85
N SER A 154 -32.13 12.84 -40.74
CA SER A 154 -32.63 11.45 -40.59
C SER A 154 -32.18 10.58 -41.76
N LEU A 155 -31.59 9.43 -41.43
CA LEU A 155 -31.18 8.37 -42.35
C LEU A 155 -32.04 7.14 -42.03
N ASP A 156 -33.13 6.96 -42.77
CA ASP A 156 -34.16 5.95 -42.51
C ASP A 156 -33.66 4.53 -42.91
N HIS A 157 -34.39 3.48 -42.52
CA HIS A 157 -33.96 2.07 -42.62
C HIS A 157 -33.49 1.66 -44.04
N HIS A 158 -32.40 0.88 -44.09
CA HIS A 158 -31.74 0.40 -45.32
C HIS A 158 -31.26 1.49 -46.30
N SER A 159 -31.35 2.78 -45.97
CA SER A 159 -30.69 3.81 -46.75
C SER A 159 -29.19 3.84 -46.50
N THR A 160 -28.41 4.32 -47.48
CA THR A 160 -26.94 4.29 -47.44
C THR A 160 -26.33 5.61 -47.88
N ILE A 161 -25.35 6.10 -47.12
CA ILE A 161 -24.36 7.08 -47.56
C ILE A 161 -23.07 6.31 -47.77
N ASN A 162 -22.63 6.17 -49.02
CA ASN A 162 -21.55 5.26 -49.39
C ASN A 162 -20.44 5.99 -50.15
N THR A 163 -19.25 6.02 -49.54
CA THR A 163 -18.03 6.59 -50.11
C THR A 163 -16.89 5.57 -50.21
N THR A 164 -17.23 4.28 -50.08
CA THR A 164 -16.28 3.16 -50.11
C THR A 164 -15.56 3.08 -51.46
N ALA A 165 -14.24 2.93 -51.42
CA ALA A 165 -13.35 2.89 -52.59
C ALA A 165 -13.38 4.12 -53.54
N LEU A 166 -13.99 5.25 -53.14
CA LEU A 166 -14.15 6.46 -53.95
C LEU A 166 -13.21 7.62 -53.54
N ALA A 167 -12.14 7.33 -52.80
CA ALA A 167 -11.09 8.30 -52.46
C ALA A 167 -10.56 9.08 -53.67
N GLY A 168 -10.41 10.40 -53.50
CA GLY A 168 -9.47 11.20 -54.30
C GLY A 168 -8.03 11.03 -53.81
N GLU A 169 -7.12 11.89 -54.24
CA GLU A 169 -5.71 11.79 -53.83
C GLU A 169 -5.51 12.07 -52.32
N PRO A 170 -4.70 11.26 -51.60
CA PRO A 170 -4.32 11.55 -50.23
C PRO A 170 -3.36 12.76 -50.17
N PRO A 171 -3.15 13.39 -49.00
CA PRO A 171 -2.35 14.61 -48.91
C PRO A 171 -0.91 14.40 -49.43
N PRO A 172 -0.32 15.37 -50.17
CA PRO A 172 0.89 15.18 -50.99
C PRO A 172 2.22 15.04 -50.22
N GLN A 173 2.15 14.71 -48.93
CA GLN A 173 3.29 14.44 -48.04
C GLN A 173 3.12 13.12 -47.27
N THR A 174 2.14 12.28 -47.62
CA THR A 174 1.78 11.07 -46.84
C THR A 174 2.22 9.77 -47.50
N SER A 175 2.91 8.91 -46.74
CA SER A 175 3.30 7.55 -47.13
C SER A 175 2.16 6.52 -46.94
N GLY A 176 0.91 6.96 -47.15
CA GLY A 176 -0.28 6.13 -46.98
C GLY A 176 -0.38 4.98 -47.98
N THR A 177 0.21 5.14 -49.17
CA THR A 177 0.34 4.09 -50.18
C THR A 177 1.72 3.45 -50.04
N PRO A 178 1.86 2.13 -49.85
CA PRO A 178 3.15 1.49 -49.69
C PRO A 178 3.98 1.54 -50.98
N HIS A 179 5.28 1.84 -50.84
CA HIS A 179 6.22 1.94 -51.96
C HIS A 179 6.76 0.59 -52.45
N SER A 180 6.53 -0.54 -51.75
CA SER A 180 7.05 -1.86 -52.14
C SER A 180 6.12 -2.59 -53.11
N LEU A 181 6.70 -3.31 -54.08
CA LEU A 181 6.00 -4.17 -55.04
C LEU A 181 5.51 -5.50 -54.40
N GLU A 182 5.13 -5.45 -53.13
CA GLU A 182 4.78 -6.61 -52.29
C GLU A 182 3.26 -6.72 -52.05
N ALA A 183 2.46 -5.87 -52.71
CA ALA A 183 1.01 -5.79 -52.56
C ALA A 183 0.53 -5.65 -51.10
N ALA A 184 1.27 -4.88 -50.31
CA ALA A 184 0.89 -4.48 -48.96
C ALA A 184 -0.32 -3.52 -48.99
N GLY A 185 -1.10 -3.50 -47.91
CA GLY A 185 -2.28 -2.62 -47.78
C GLY A 185 -1.92 -1.15 -47.60
N GLY A 186 -2.85 -0.26 -47.93
CA GLY A 186 -2.75 1.17 -47.61
C GLY A 186 -2.95 1.42 -46.11
N GLY A 187 -2.40 2.52 -45.57
CA GLY A 187 -2.65 3.01 -44.21
C GLY A 187 -3.36 4.37 -44.20
N HIS A 188 -3.99 4.75 -43.09
CA HIS A 188 -4.53 6.10 -42.86
C HIS A 188 -4.77 6.38 -41.37
N GLY A 189 -5.76 5.69 -40.78
CA GLY A 189 -6.06 5.73 -39.35
C GLY A 189 -5.16 4.77 -38.58
N GLY A 190 -5.15 3.51 -39.03
CA GLY A 190 -4.15 2.48 -38.75
C GLY A 190 -3.26 2.21 -39.97
N ARG A 191 -2.16 1.47 -39.76
CA ARG A 191 -1.25 1.04 -40.84
C ARG A 191 -1.89 -0.06 -41.68
N GLY A 192 -1.52 -0.14 -42.95
CA GLY A 192 -1.81 -1.32 -43.78
C GLY A 192 -0.91 -2.50 -43.39
N ALA A 193 -1.33 -3.72 -43.69
CA ALA A 193 -0.54 -4.93 -43.45
C ALA A 193 0.40 -5.28 -44.62
N SER A 194 1.53 -5.93 -44.31
CA SER A 194 2.37 -6.60 -45.31
C SER A 194 2.47 -8.10 -45.03
N CYS A 195 2.57 -8.89 -46.10
CA CYS A 195 2.71 -10.34 -46.07
C CYS A 195 4.09 -10.78 -46.61
N LYS A 196 5.13 -10.04 -46.24
CA LYS A 196 6.51 -10.27 -46.66
C LYS A 196 7.02 -11.62 -46.13
N VAL A 197 7.80 -12.32 -46.96
CA VAL A 197 8.36 -13.65 -46.64
C VAL A 197 9.65 -13.56 -45.78
N SER A 198 10.12 -12.35 -45.48
CA SER A 198 11.30 -12.08 -44.63
C SER A 198 10.90 -11.28 -43.40
N ASN A 199 11.60 -11.50 -42.28
CA ASN A 199 11.22 -11.03 -40.94
C ASN A 199 11.15 -9.50 -40.76
N ASP A 200 11.73 -8.72 -41.67
CA ASP A 200 12.19 -7.36 -41.36
C ASP A 200 11.13 -6.26 -41.53
N THR A 201 9.88 -6.58 -41.89
CA THR A 201 8.76 -5.60 -41.90
C THR A 201 7.38 -6.25 -42.08
N ASN A 202 6.48 -6.09 -41.10
CA ASN A 202 5.12 -6.68 -41.11
C ASN A 202 4.01 -5.70 -41.56
N TRP A 203 4.34 -4.44 -41.89
CA TRP A 203 3.38 -3.38 -42.19
C TRP A 203 3.61 -2.77 -43.58
N GLY A 204 2.59 -2.11 -44.12
CA GLY A 204 2.50 -1.54 -45.47
C GLY A 204 2.50 -0.02 -45.47
N GLY A 205 1.41 0.60 -45.91
CA GLY A 205 1.23 2.06 -45.86
C GLY A 205 1.14 2.60 -44.43
N ASP A 206 1.68 3.78 -44.18
CA ASP A 206 1.70 4.40 -42.84
C ASP A 206 0.46 5.29 -42.56
N VAL A 207 0.31 5.73 -41.32
CA VAL A 207 -0.78 6.60 -40.85
C VAL A 207 -0.52 8.07 -41.10
N TYR A 208 -1.59 8.85 -41.25
CA TYR A 208 -1.56 10.30 -41.36
C TYR A 208 -2.80 10.93 -40.73
N ALA A 209 -2.96 12.26 -40.84
CA ALA A 209 -4.03 13.05 -40.23
C ALA A 209 -4.12 12.94 -38.68
N TRP A 210 -3.03 12.59 -37.99
CA TRP A 210 -3.00 12.50 -36.53
C TRP A 210 -3.17 13.87 -35.83
N SER A 211 -2.56 14.92 -36.38
CA SER A 211 -2.71 16.30 -35.88
C SER A 211 -4.16 16.83 -35.97
N THR A 212 -5.00 16.18 -36.78
CA THR A 212 -6.42 16.49 -36.97
C THR A 212 -7.33 15.37 -36.44
N LEU A 213 -6.90 14.59 -35.44
CA LEU A 213 -7.67 13.48 -34.85
C LEU A 213 -9.11 13.86 -34.42
N ALA A 214 -9.31 15.08 -33.92
CA ALA A 214 -10.62 15.62 -33.51
C ALA A 214 -11.44 16.25 -34.66
N TRP A 215 -10.89 16.30 -35.87
CA TRP A 215 -11.58 16.77 -37.09
C TRP A 215 -10.94 16.15 -38.36
N PRO A 216 -10.99 14.81 -38.52
CA PRO A 216 -10.33 14.11 -39.61
C PRO A 216 -11.03 14.41 -40.94
N TRP A 217 -10.32 15.05 -41.87
CA TRP A 217 -10.84 15.37 -43.20
C TRP A 217 -9.83 14.99 -44.29
N SER A 218 -9.57 13.69 -44.42
CA SER A 218 -8.62 13.12 -45.38
C SER A 218 -9.21 11.90 -46.10
N TYR A 219 -8.83 11.71 -47.36
CA TYR A 219 -9.12 10.47 -48.06
C TYR A 219 -8.27 9.32 -47.51
N GLY A 220 -8.80 8.10 -47.54
CA GLY A 220 -7.99 6.89 -47.41
C GLY A 220 -7.05 6.73 -48.61
N SER A 221 -6.00 5.93 -48.43
CA SER A 221 -5.00 5.62 -49.44
C SER A 221 -5.32 4.34 -50.21
N MET A 222 -4.65 4.19 -51.35
CA MET A 222 -4.74 3.00 -52.18
C MET A 222 -3.75 1.91 -51.69
N GLY A 223 -4.11 0.65 -51.86
CA GLY A 223 -3.20 -0.48 -51.63
C GLY A 223 -2.10 -0.59 -52.69
N GLY A 224 -0.97 -1.20 -52.33
CA GLY A 224 0.14 -1.48 -53.25
C GLY A 224 -0.20 -2.53 -54.31
N SER A 225 0.65 -2.66 -55.32
CA SER A 225 0.52 -3.61 -56.43
C SER A 225 1.78 -4.47 -56.56
N MET A 226 1.67 -5.73 -57.02
CA MET A 226 2.85 -6.55 -57.37
C MET A 226 3.53 -6.13 -58.69
N SER A 227 2.95 -5.20 -59.44
CA SER A 227 3.46 -4.74 -60.74
C SER A 227 3.35 -3.23 -60.87
N ALA A 228 4.38 -2.58 -61.41
CA ALA A 228 4.38 -1.14 -61.68
C ALA A 228 3.39 -0.75 -62.80
N ASP A 229 3.23 -1.60 -63.81
CA ASP A 229 2.46 -1.28 -65.03
C ASP A 229 0.94 -1.52 -64.91
N GLN A 230 0.49 -2.17 -63.83
CA GLN A 230 -0.92 -2.50 -63.59
C GLN A 230 -1.27 -2.30 -62.12
N GLN A 231 -2.30 -1.49 -61.86
CA GLN A 231 -2.75 -1.16 -60.51
C GLN A 231 -3.73 -2.22 -59.98
N PHE A 232 -3.21 -3.15 -59.17
CA PHE A 232 -3.97 -4.28 -58.61
C PHE A 232 -4.54 -4.05 -57.20
N GLY A 233 -4.09 -3.00 -56.51
CA GLY A 233 -4.51 -2.66 -55.15
C GLY A 233 -5.79 -1.85 -55.10
N GLY A 234 -6.60 -2.06 -54.06
CA GLY A 234 -7.89 -1.41 -53.85
C GLY A 234 -7.76 0.07 -53.48
N TYR A 235 -8.71 0.88 -53.93
CA TYR A 235 -8.76 2.32 -53.67
C TYR A 235 -9.17 2.65 -52.23
N GLY A 236 -8.75 3.79 -51.71
CA GLY A 236 -9.10 4.21 -50.35
C GLY A 236 -10.58 4.59 -50.16
N GLY A 237 -11.01 4.67 -48.91
CA GLY A 237 -12.31 5.19 -48.53
C GLY A 237 -12.40 6.72 -48.66
N GLY A 238 -13.61 7.21 -48.94
CA GLY A 238 -13.90 8.63 -49.13
C GLY A 238 -13.95 9.46 -47.84
N ARG A 239 -14.77 10.50 -47.83
CA ARG A 239 -15.02 11.35 -46.65
C ARG A 239 -16.50 11.52 -46.40
N VAL A 240 -16.93 11.45 -45.14
CA VAL A 240 -18.31 11.79 -44.75
C VAL A 240 -18.31 12.82 -43.62
N MET A 241 -19.13 13.86 -43.75
CA MET A 241 -19.38 14.84 -42.69
C MET A 241 -20.89 14.97 -42.47
N LEU A 242 -21.36 14.62 -41.28
CA LEU A 242 -22.76 14.76 -40.89
C LEU A 242 -22.85 15.77 -39.74
N ARG A 243 -23.62 16.85 -39.93
CA ARG A 243 -23.82 17.90 -38.93
C ARG A 243 -25.31 18.15 -38.75
N ALA A 244 -25.79 17.91 -37.53
CA ALA A 244 -27.11 18.29 -37.06
C ALA A 244 -26.97 19.31 -35.92
N ARG A 245 -27.86 20.29 -35.85
CA ARG A 245 -27.91 21.25 -34.72
C ARG A 245 -28.71 20.71 -33.53
N THR A 246 -29.75 19.92 -33.79
CA THR A 246 -30.69 19.45 -32.76
C THR A 246 -30.72 17.93 -32.61
N PHE A 247 -30.98 17.16 -33.66
CA PHE A 247 -30.86 15.69 -33.58
C PHE A 247 -30.46 15.03 -34.90
N MET A 248 -29.85 13.85 -34.77
CA MET A 248 -29.45 12.97 -35.85
C MET A 248 -29.98 11.57 -35.58
N ASN A 249 -30.77 11.03 -36.52
CA ASN A 249 -31.24 9.64 -36.50
C ASN A 249 -30.53 8.84 -37.58
N ILE A 250 -29.93 7.71 -37.22
CA ILE A 250 -29.22 6.82 -38.15
C ILE A 250 -29.72 5.39 -37.96
N ASP A 251 -30.67 4.97 -38.81
CA ASP A 251 -31.15 3.58 -38.95
C ASP A 251 -30.64 2.92 -40.25
N GLY A 252 -29.98 3.70 -41.11
CA GLY A 252 -29.28 3.24 -42.31
C GLY A 252 -27.77 2.99 -42.09
N HIS A 253 -27.01 2.96 -43.19
CA HIS A 253 -25.57 2.72 -43.19
C HIS A 253 -24.77 3.95 -43.66
N VAL A 254 -23.68 4.28 -42.95
CA VAL A 254 -22.75 5.36 -43.31
C VAL A 254 -21.36 4.75 -43.51
N LEU A 255 -20.90 4.69 -44.77
CA LEU A 255 -19.74 3.91 -45.19
C LEU A 255 -18.66 4.80 -45.82
N ALA A 256 -17.43 4.66 -45.34
CA ALA A 256 -16.22 5.25 -45.90
C ALA A 256 -15.08 4.21 -45.91
N GLU A 257 -15.36 3.02 -46.43
CA GLU A 257 -14.45 1.86 -46.30
C GLU A 257 -13.40 1.82 -47.41
N GLY A 258 -12.29 1.11 -47.14
CA GLY A 258 -11.29 0.79 -48.14
C GLY A 258 -11.80 -0.25 -49.15
N GLY A 259 -11.49 -0.03 -50.43
CA GLY A 259 -11.79 -0.97 -51.50
C GLY A 259 -10.98 -2.26 -51.41
N VAL A 260 -11.58 -3.36 -51.84
CA VAL A 260 -10.94 -4.68 -51.86
C VAL A 260 -9.87 -4.74 -52.97
N GLY A 261 -8.64 -5.12 -52.60
CA GLY A 261 -7.55 -5.42 -53.52
C GLY A 261 -7.66 -6.83 -54.12
N SER A 262 -7.08 -7.00 -55.30
CA SER A 262 -7.03 -8.32 -55.95
C SER A 262 -6.01 -9.26 -55.29
N LEU A 263 -5.93 -10.52 -55.75
CA LEU A 263 -4.90 -11.47 -55.32
C LEU A 263 -3.44 -11.02 -55.60
N LYS A 264 -3.23 -9.89 -56.30
CA LYS A 264 -1.93 -9.27 -56.58
C LYS A 264 -1.85 -7.81 -56.11
N GLY A 265 -2.73 -7.39 -55.21
CA GLY A 265 -2.76 -6.02 -54.68
C GLY A 265 -3.27 -5.93 -53.25
N GLY A 266 -2.80 -4.93 -52.53
CA GLY A 266 -3.24 -4.67 -51.16
C GLY A 266 -4.64 -4.05 -51.12
N GLY A 267 -5.30 -4.14 -49.97
CA GLY A 267 -6.55 -3.42 -49.72
C GLY A 267 -6.30 -1.92 -49.54
N GLY A 268 -7.26 -1.09 -49.93
CA GLY A 268 -7.25 0.34 -49.62
C GLY A 268 -7.51 0.60 -48.13
N SER A 269 -7.05 1.73 -47.60
CA SER A 269 -7.37 2.11 -46.20
C SER A 269 -8.73 2.80 -46.08
N GLY A 270 -9.32 2.72 -44.88
CA GLY A 270 -10.56 3.42 -44.56
C GLY A 270 -10.42 4.95 -44.59
N GLY A 271 -11.51 5.65 -44.87
CA GLY A 271 -11.58 7.09 -45.07
C GLY A 271 -11.67 7.92 -43.78
N SER A 272 -12.34 9.07 -43.88
CA SER A 272 -12.68 9.93 -42.73
C SER A 272 -14.19 10.05 -42.53
N ILE A 273 -14.67 9.97 -41.29
CA ILE A 273 -16.05 10.31 -40.92
C ILE A 273 -16.05 11.33 -39.78
N ILE A 274 -16.83 12.40 -39.92
CA ILE A 274 -17.10 13.39 -38.87
C ILE A 274 -18.60 13.40 -38.59
N ILE A 275 -18.98 13.25 -37.33
CA ILE A 275 -20.37 13.37 -36.85
C ILE A 275 -20.44 14.43 -35.76
N HIS A 276 -21.35 15.40 -35.91
CA HIS A 276 -21.60 16.45 -34.93
C HIS A 276 -23.11 16.62 -34.74
N ALA A 277 -23.64 16.31 -33.55
CA ALA A 277 -25.08 16.37 -33.26
C ALA A 277 -25.35 16.57 -31.77
N PHE A 278 -26.34 17.39 -31.38
CA PHE A 278 -26.69 17.50 -29.96
C PHE A 278 -27.23 16.17 -29.39
N LYS A 279 -28.06 15.45 -30.14
CA LYS A 279 -28.45 14.06 -29.85
C LYS A 279 -28.25 13.16 -31.07
N LEU A 280 -27.58 12.02 -30.88
CA LEU A 280 -27.42 10.94 -31.84
C LEU A 280 -28.14 9.68 -31.35
N TYR A 281 -28.98 9.07 -32.19
CA TYR A 281 -29.67 7.81 -31.92
C TYR A 281 -30.03 7.07 -33.22
N GLY A 282 -30.58 5.86 -33.09
CA GLY A 282 -30.90 4.95 -34.20
C GLY A 282 -30.17 3.61 -34.06
N ASN A 283 -30.49 2.65 -34.92
CA ASN A 283 -29.96 1.28 -34.89
C ASN A 283 -29.03 0.95 -36.09
N GLY A 284 -28.56 1.98 -36.80
CA GLY A 284 -27.73 1.87 -38.00
C GLY A 284 -26.24 1.64 -37.74
N THR A 285 -25.47 1.57 -38.83
CA THR A 285 -24.02 1.28 -38.78
C THR A 285 -23.17 2.40 -39.39
N ILE A 286 -22.04 2.72 -38.75
CA ILE A 286 -21.09 3.74 -39.21
C ILE A 286 -19.70 3.08 -39.36
N SER A 287 -19.24 2.88 -40.59
CA SER A 287 -17.99 2.15 -40.88
C SER A 287 -16.96 3.00 -41.64
N ALA A 288 -15.74 3.02 -41.12
CA ALA A 288 -14.54 3.44 -41.83
C ALA A 288 -13.49 2.31 -41.85
N ALA A 289 -13.93 1.07 -42.08
CA ALA A 289 -13.06 -0.11 -42.12
C ALA A 289 -12.05 -0.10 -43.28
N GLY A 290 -10.94 -0.83 -43.10
CA GLY A 290 -9.95 -1.08 -44.16
C GLY A 290 -10.39 -2.20 -45.12
N GLY A 291 -10.00 -2.11 -46.39
CA GLY A 291 -10.34 -3.10 -47.41
C GLY A 291 -9.51 -4.38 -47.31
N ASN A 292 -10.10 -5.51 -47.70
CA ASN A 292 -9.38 -6.78 -47.81
C ASN A 292 -8.40 -6.76 -49.01
N GLY A 293 -7.34 -7.57 -48.99
CA GLY A 293 -6.39 -7.66 -50.11
C GLY A 293 -5.26 -8.63 -49.83
N TRP A 294 -4.21 -8.66 -50.65
CA TRP A 294 -3.03 -9.51 -50.40
C TRP A 294 -2.44 -9.22 -49.01
N GLY A 295 -2.04 -7.96 -48.76
CA GLY A 295 -2.09 -7.34 -47.43
C GLY A 295 -3.35 -6.48 -47.28
N GLY A 296 -4.06 -6.62 -46.16
CA GLY A 296 -5.26 -5.84 -45.85
C GLY A 296 -4.95 -4.38 -45.51
N GLY A 297 -5.84 -3.47 -45.90
CA GLY A 297 -5.71 -2.03 -45.62
C GLY A 297 -5.99 -1.70 -44.16
N GLY A 298 -5.38 -0.62 -43.66
CA GLY A 298 -5.62 -0.09 -42.31
C GLY A 298 -6.98 0.60 -42.19
N GLY A 299 -7.54 0.61 -40.98
CA GLY A 299 -8.78 1.34 -40.69
C GLY A 299 -8.63 2.86 -40.82
N GLY A 300 -9.74 3.56 -41.00
CA GLY A 300 -9.83 5.00 -41.16
C GLY A 300 -9.89 5.79 -39.84
N ARG A 301 -10.43 7.01 -39.90
CA ARG A 301 -10.66 7.86 -38.72
C ARG A 301 -12.10 8.30 -38.61
N ILE A 302 -12.70 8.11 -37.44
CA ILE A 302 -14.03 8.62 -37.09
C ILE A 302 -13.87 9.61 -35.94
N SER A 303 -14.45 10.81 -36.07
CA SER A 303 -14.58 11.75 -34.96
C SER A 303 -16.04 12.07 -34.70
N MET A 304 -16.42 12.08 -33.43
CA MET A 304 -17.77 12.33 -32.95
C MET A 304 -17.75 13.51 -31.98
N ASP A 305 -18.69 14.43 -32.13
CA ASP A 305 -18.94 15.49 -31.16
C ASP A 305 -20.44 15.52 -30.86
N CYS A 306 -20.83 14.73 -29.85
CA CYS A 306 -22.23 14.48 -29.51
C CYS A 306 -22.47 14.63 -28.01
N TYR A 307 -23.42 15.49 -27.63
CA TYR A 307 -23.77 15.71 -26.22
C TYR A 307 -24.56 14.52 -25.62
N SER A 308 -25.29 13.78 -26.45
CA SER A 308 -25.98 12.54 -26.06
C SER A 308 -25.95 11.52 -27.19
N ILE A 309 -25.57 10.28 -26.87
CA ILE A 309 -25.51 9.14 -27.80
C ILE A 309 -26.33 7.99 -27.19
N GLN A 310 -27.23 7.39 -27.98
CA GLN A 310 -27.91 6.15 -27.61
C GLN A 310 -27.04 4.93 -27.97
N GLN A 311 -27.05 3.89 -27.13
CA GLN A 311 -26.02 2.83 -27.13
C GLN A 311 -26.23 1.71 -28.18
N ASP A 312 -27.16 1.90 -29.11
CA ASP A 312 -27.62 0.89 -30.07
C ASP A 312 -26.97 1.00 -31.48
N LEU A 313 -26.15 2.04 -31.73
CA LEU A 313 -25.43 2.20 -33.01
C LEU A 313 -24.15 1.36 -33.05
N GLU A 314 -23.90 0.69 -34.18
CA GLU A 314 -22.62 0.01 -34.44
C GLU A 314 -21.62 0.98 -35.12
N ILE A 315 -20.40 1.07 -34.59
CA ILE A 315 -19.35 1.96 -35.12
C ILE A 315 -18.03 1.18 -35.28
N THR A 316 -17.57 1.04 -36.52
CA THR A 316 -16.45 0.17 -36.90
C THR A 316 -15.32 0.92 -37.60
N VAL A 317 -14.08 0.57 -37.22
CA VAL A 317 -12.83 1.13 -37.77
C VAL A 317 -11.74 0.07 -37.94
N HIS A 318 -12.07 -1.21 -37.99
CA HIS A 318 -11.06 -2.27 -38.05
C HIS A 318 -10.28 -2.26 -39.38
N GLY A 319 -9.07 -2.84 -39.38
CA GLY A 319 -8.36 -3.14 -40.61
C GLY A 319 -9.04 -4.22 -41.44
N GLY A 320 -8.65 -4.33 -42.71
CA GLY A 320 -9.10 -5.37 -43.62
C GLY A 320 -8.28 -6.67 -43.49
N GLN A 321 -8.85 -7.78 -43.95
CA GLN A 321 -8.20 -9.10 -43.91
C GLN A 321 -7.14 -9.25 -45.01
N SER A 322 -6.02 -9.89 -44.66
CA SER A 322 -4.91 -10.21 -45.57
C SER A 322 -5.02 -11.62 -46.12
N PHE A 323 -5.04 -11.77 -47.45
CA PHE A 323 -5.07 -13.07 -48.14
C PHE A 323 -3.71 -13.77 -48.13
N GLY A 324 -2.60 -13.03 -48.23
CA GLY A 324 -1.25 -13.60 -48.22
C GLY A 324 -0.79 -14.07 -46.84
N CYS A 325 -1.39 -13.55 -45.77
CA CYS A 325 -0.98 -13.81 -44.39
C CYS A 325 -2.15 -13.64 -43.41
N ALA A 326 -2.99 -14.67 -43.28
CA ALA A 326 -4.27 -14.63 -42.56
C ALA A 326 -4.20 -14.25 -41.06
N GLN A 327 -3.01 -14.21 -40.43
CA GLN A 327 -2.80 -13.77 -39.05
C GLN A 327 -2.41 -12.28 -38.92
N ASN A 328 -2.18 -11.58 -40.04
CA ASN A 328 -1.78 -10.19 -40.07
C ASN A 328 -2.77 -9.35 -40.90
N ALA A 329 -3.98 -9.14 -40.40
CA ALA A 329 -4.90 -8.13 -40.93
C ALA A 329 -4.33 -6.71 -40.80
N GLY A 330 -4.93 -5.72 -41.46
CA GLY A 330 -4.59 -4.31 -41.29
C GLY A 330 -4.69 -3.84 -39.84
N GLY A 331 -3.99 -2.75 -39.51
CA GLY A 331 -4.09 -2.09 -38.21
C GLY A 331 -5.42 -1.36 -38.04
N ALA A 332 -5.88 -1.26 -36.79
CA ALA A 332 -7.13 -0.59 -36.45
C ALA A 332 -7.06 0.92 -36.71
N GLY A 333 -8.19 1.48 -37.15
CA GLY A 333 -8.42 2.92 -37.18
C GLY A 333 -8.73 3.50 -35.80
N THR A 334 -9.09 4.78 -35.77
CA THR A 334 -9.33 5.53 -34.52
C THR A 334 -10.73 6.11 -34.49
N ILE A 335 -11.48 5.85 -33.42
CA ILE A 335 -12.71 6.56 -33.07
C ILE A 335 -12.37 7.57 -31.95
N TYR A 336 -12.64 8.85 -32.15
CA TYR A 336 -12.40 9.89 -31.15
C TYR A 336 -13.71 10.63 -30.80
N ASP A 337 -14.07 10.62 -29.52
CA ASP A 337 -15.17 11.40 -28.98
C ASP A 337 -14.63 12.72 -28.40
N SER A 338 -15.00 13.85 -29.02
CA SER A 338 -14.60 15.22 -28.63
C SER A 338 -15.33 15.75 -27.40
N SER A 339 -16.52 15.23 -27.11
CA SER A 339 -17.33 15.61 -25.95
C SER A 339 -16.82 14.88 -24.70
N LEU A 340 -16.70 13.55 -24.76
CA LEU A 340 -16.12 12.71 -23.70
C LEU A 340 -14.59 12.76 -23.64
N GLN A 341 -13.92 13.34 -24.64
CA GLN A 341 -12.45 13.34 -24.80
C GLN A 341 -11.86 11.93 -24.69
N THR A 342 -12.46 10.98 -25.40
CA THR A 342 -12.15 9.55 -25.29
C THR A 342 -11.70 9.00 -26.63
N LEU A 343 -10.53 8.37 -26.65
CA LEU A 343 -9.98 7.67 -27.82
C LEU A 343 -10.29 6.18 -27.71
N LYS A 344 -10.92 5.61 -28.74
CA LYS A 344 -11.15 4.16 -28.88
C LYS A 344 -10.44 3.61 -30.13
N VAL A 345 -9.71 2.52 -29.95
CA VAL A 345 -9.04 1.75 -30.99
C VAL A 345 -9.50 0.30 -30.87
N SER A 346 -10.15 -0.22 -31.90
CA SER A 346 -10.76 -1.57 -31.91
C SER A 346 -10.55 -2.21 -33.27
N ASN A 347 -9.99 -3.43 -33.32
CA ASN A 347 -9.73 -4.13 -34.59
C ASN A 347 -10.79 -5.18 -34.94
N GLY A 348 -12.01 -5.08 -34.38
CA GLY A 348 -13.12 -5.99 -34.75
C GLY A 348 -12.81 -7.47 -34.51
N ASN A 349 -11.88 -7.78 -33.60
CA ASN A 349 -11.35 -9.12 -33.34
C ASN A 349 -10.50 -9.73 -34.48
N PHE A 350 -10.17 -8.99 -35.53
CA PHE A 350 -9.20 -9.43 -36.55
C PHE A 350 -7.78 -9.52 -35.98
N THR A 351 -7.14 -10.68 -36.09
CA THR A 351 -5.74 -10.86 -35.67
C THR A 351 -4.81 -10.06 -36.58
N THR A 352 -3.90 -9.30 -35.95
CA THR A 352 -2.95 -8.44 -36.67
C THR A 352 -1.56 -8.50 -36.03
N HIS A 353 -0.52 -8.37 -36.85
CA HIS A 353 0.85 -8.04 -36.44
C HIS A 353 1.22 -6.58 -36.80
N THR A 354 0.28 -5.87 -37.41
CA THR A 354 0.36 -4.47 -37.82
C THR A 354 -0.15 -3.59 -36.68
N GLU A 355 0.50 -2.44 -36.47
CA GLU A 355 0.25 -1.58 -35.32
C GLU A 355 -0.39 -0.25 -35.72
N THR A 356 -1.03 0.40 -34.75
CA THR A 356 -1.71 1.69 -34.86
C THR A 356 -0.88 2.75 -34.11
N PRO A 357 -0.07 3.59 -34.80
CA PRO A 357 0.79 4.55 -34.12
C PRO A 357 0.01 5.72 -33.53
N LEU A 358 0.20 6.00 -32.23
CA LEU A 358 -0.27 7.21 -31.57
C LEU A 358 0.89 8.20 -31.53
N LEU A 359 0.88 9.17 -32.44
CA LEU A 359 2.02 10.06 -32.72
C LEU A 359 2.12 11.28 -31.78
N GLY A 360 1.40 11.28 -30.65
CA GLY A 360 1.49 12.33 -29.63
C GLY A 360 0.17 12.56 -28.88
N PHE A 361 0.27 12.91 -27.60
CA PHE A 361 -0.86 13.14 -26.69
C PHE A 361 -1.01 14.63 -26.37
N PRO A 362 -2.24 15.17 -26.22
CA PRO A 362 -2.45 16.59 -25.99
C PRO A 362 -2.07 17.00 -24.56
N MET A 363 -1.15 17.96 -24.42
CA MET A 363 -0.69 18.46 -23.11
C MET A 363 -1.57 19.60 -22.53
N THR A 364 -2.48 20.18 -23.33
CA THR A 364 -3.33 21.32 -22.93
C THR A 364 -4.73 20.89 -22.50
N ARG A 365 -5.39 20.04 -23.31
CA ARG A 365 -6.68 19.40 -23.02
C ARG A 365 -6.48 17.90 -23.00
N LEU A 366 -6.12 17.38 -21.83
CA LEU A 366 -5.86 15.95 -21.57
C LEU A 366 -7.10 15.11 -21.93
N TRP A 367 -6.89 13.89 -22.43
CA TRP A 367 -7.99 12.95 -22.69
C TRP A 367 -8.54 12.35 -21.40
N SER A 368 -9.84 12.09 -21.37
CA SER A 368 -10.52 11.41 -20.25
C SER A 368 -10.21 9.92 -20.23
N ASN A 369 -10.28 9.25 -21.38
CA ASN A 369 -10.06 7.80 -21.45
C ASN A 369 -9.35 7.37 -22.74
N VAL A 370 -8.63 6.24 -22.67
CA VAL A 370 -8.08 5.54 -23.83
C VAL A 370 -8.50 4.07 -23.76
N LEU A 371 -9.14 3.58 -24.81
CA LEU A 371 -9.70 2.23 -24.91
C LEU A 371 -9.03 1.48 -26.06
N VAL A 372 -8.41 0.33 -25.76
CA VAL A 372 -7.76 -0.55 -26.74
C VAL A 372 -8.33 -1.95 -26.60
N GLU A 373 -9.01 -2.44 -27.63
CA GLU A 373 -9.83 -3.66 -27.55
C GLU A 373 -9.79 -4.53 -28.82
N CYS A 374 -10.24 -5.77 -28.72
CA CYS A 374 -10.61 -6.64 -29.84
C CYS A 374 -9.48 -6.84 -30.86
N ASN A 375 -8.36 -7.41 -30.40
CA ASN A 375 -7.09 -7.61 -31.12
C ASN A 375 -6.38 -6.32 -31.61
N ALA A 376 -6.80 -5.11 -31.20
CA ALA A 376 -6.11 -3.88 -31.55
C ALA A 376 -4.68 -3.80 -31.00
N ARG A 377 -3.70 -3.64 -31.90
CA ARG A 377 -2.31 -3.32 -31.54
C ARG A 377 -2.01 -1.85 -31.76
N VAL A 378 -1.43 -1.23 -30.75
CA VAL A 378 -1.19 0.20 -30.64
C VAL A 378 0.29 0.44 -30.37
N LEU A 379 0.92 1.36 -31.09
CA LEU A 379 2.34 1.71 -30.94
C LEU A 379 2.48 3.15 -30.45
N VAL A 380 3.36 3.39 -29.47
CA VAL A 380 3.81 4.70 -29.03
C VAL A 380 5.29 4.83 -29.40
N PRO A 381 5.62 5.38 -30.60
CA PRO A 381 6.96 5.24 -31.19
C PRO A 381 7.94 6.36 -30.80
N LEU A 382 7.47 7.47 -30.22
CA LEU A 382 8.32 8.64 -29.99
C LEU A 382 9.27 8.43 -28.81
N LEU A 383 10.56 8.71 -29.06
CA LEU A 383 11.58 8.86 -28.03
C LEU A 383 11.09 9.89 -27.00
N TRP A 384 10.99 9.49 -25.72
CA TRP A 384 10.41 10.28 -24.62
C TRP A 384 8.94 10.68 -24.84
N SER A 385 8.02 9.70 -24.76
CA SER A 385 6.58 9.95 -24.75
C SER A 385 6.01 10.02 -23.33
N ARG A 386 5.19 11.04 -23.05
CA ARG A 386 4.26 11.07 -21.90
C ARG A 386 2.84 10.80 -22.39
N VAL A 387 2.25 9.71 -21.90
CA VAL A 387 0.84 9.35 -22.04
C VAL A 387 0.11 9.81 -20.78
N GLN A 388 -0.56 10.95 -20.84
CA GLN A 388 -1.30 11.50 -19.69
C GLN A 388 -2.81 11.56 -19.97
N VAL A 389 -3.58 10.94 -19.08
CA VAL A 389 -5.03 10.75 -19.17
C VAL A 389 -5.66 11.12 -17.82
N THR A 390 -6.81 11.80 -17.79
CA THR A 390 -7.46 12.27 -16.55
C THR A 390 -8.43 11.27 -15.92
N GLY A 391 -8.78 10.21 -16.66
CA GLY A 391 -9.55 9.06 -16.19
C GLY A 391 -8.81 7.76 -16.47
N GLN A 392 -9.37 6.91 -17.33
CA GLN A 392 -9.01 5.50 -17.39
C GLN A 392 -8.30 5.09 -18.69
N ILE A 393 -7.28 4.24 -18.56
CA ILE A 393 -6.71 3.49 -19.68
C ILE A 393 -7.20 2.03 -19.55
N ARG A 394 -7.90 1.53 -20.57
CA ARG A 394 -8.43 0.16 -20.60
C ARG A 394 -7.87 -0.62 -21.78
N LEU A 395 -7.27 -1.78 -21.49
CA LEU A 395 -6.91 -2.80 -22.47
C LEU A 395 -7.80 -4.03 -22.25
N LEU A 396 -8.50 -4.45 -23.30
CA LEU A 396 -9.46 -5.57 -23.26
C LEU A 396 -9.24 -6.49 -24.46
N THR A 397 -9.69 -7.75 -24.36
CA THR A 397 -9.91 -8.66 -25.51
C THR A 397 -8.76 -8.67 -26.54
N LYS A 398 -7.54 -8.96 -26.05
CA LYS A 398 -6.27 -9.04 -26.81
C LYS A 398 -5.77 -7.71 -27.38
N GLY A 399 -6.25 -6.61 -26.82
CA GLY A 399 -5.64 -5.28 -26.99
C GLY A 399 -4.19 -5.27 -26.47
N SER A 400 -3.30 -4.61 -27.20
CA SER A 400 -1.91 -4.43 -26.76
C SER A 400 -1.35 -3.06 -27.07
N ILE A 401 -0.63 -2.47 -26.11
CA ILE A 401 0.12 -1.22 -26.30
C ILE A 401 1.62 -1.52 -26.25
N CYS A 402 2.32 -1.22 -27.33
CA CYS A 402 3.77 -1.27 -27.46
C CYS A 402 4.33 0.15 -27.27
N PHE A 403 5.28 0.31 -26.34
CA PHE A 403 6.05 1.53 -26.13
C PHE A 403 7.46 1.34 -26.67
N GLY A 404 7.86 2.18 -27.64
CA GLY A 404 9.16 2.08 -28.30
C GLY A 404 9.26 0.94 -29.32
N LEU A 405 10.47 0.75 -29.85
CA LEU A 405 10.78 -0.22 -30.90
C LEU A 405 11.76 -1.27 -30.38
N SER A 406 11.52 -2.54 -30.70
CA SER A 406 12.32 -3.68 -30.21
C SER A 406 13.80 -3.64 -30.59
N GLU A 407 14.14 -2.96 -31.68
CA GLU A 407 15.52 -2.78 -32.14
C GLU A 407 16.29 -1.73 -31.32
N ASN A 408 15.60 -0.79 -30.69
CA ASN A 408 16.19 0.38 -30.02
C ASN A 408 15.55 0.66 -28.64
N PRO A 409 15.75 -0.23 -27.64
CA PRO A 409 15.20 -0.10 -26.28
C PRO A 409 15.94 0.97 -25.42
N ILE A 410 16.01 2.20 -25.91
CA ILE A 410 16.80 3.32 -25.34
C ILE A 410 15.89 4.42 -24.75
N SER A 411 14.59 4.37 -25.04
CA SER A 411 13.62 5.40 -24.65
C SER A 411 13.26 5.33 -23.16
N GLU A 412 12.81 6.45 -22.58
CA GLU A 412 11.97 6.42 -21.38
C GLU A 412 10.52 6.75 -21.74
N PHE A 413 9.56 6.06 -21.14
CA PHE A 413 8.13 6.28 -21.35
C PHE A 413 7.44 6.59 -20.03
N GLU A 414 6.56 7.59 -20.03
CA GLU A 414 5.75 7.94 -18.86
C GLU A 414 4.26 7.68 -19.14
N LEU A 415 3.58 6.93 -18.27
CA LEU A 415 2.13 6.71 -18.29
C LEU A 415 1.53 7.28 -17.01
N VAL A 416 0.57 8.19 -17.15
CA VAL A 416 -0.15 8.84 -16.04
C VAL A 416 -1.66 8.69 -16.28
N ALA A 417 -2.37 8.06 -15.34
CA ALA A 417 -3.82 7.87 -15.38
C ALA A 417 -4.41 7.81 -13.96
N GLU A 418 -5.74 7.88 -13.82
CA GLU A 418 -6.39 7.51 -12.55
C GLU A 418 -6.38 5.98 -12.38
N GLU A 419 -6.81 5.26 -13.41
CA GLU A 419 -6.95 3.80 -13.42
C GLU A 419 -6.34 3.19 -14.67
N LEU A 420 -5.60 2.08 -14.49
CA LEU A 420 -5.17 1.19 -15.57
C LEU A 420 -5.83 -0.18 -15.38
N LEU A 421 -6.67 -0.56 -16.35
CA LEU A 421 -7.46 -1.79 -16.34
C LEU A 421 -7.02 -2.68 -17.51
N MET A 422 -6.68 -3.94 -17.23
CA MET A 422 -6.22 -4.91 -18.25
C MET A 422 -6.96 -6.25 -18.13
N SER A 423 -7.50 -6.76 -19.23
CA SER A 423 -8.13 -8.09 -19.32
C SER A 423 -7.77 -8.80 -20.62
N ASP A 424 -7.18 -10.02 -20.55
CA ASP A 424 -6.61 -10.75 -21.70
C ASP A 424 -5.79 -9.83 -22.60
N SER A 425 -4.81 -9.11 -22.03
CA SER A 425 -4.17 -7.95 -22.66
C SER A 425 -2.69 -7.79 -22.32
N VAL A 426 -1.93 -7.14 -23.20
CA VAL A 426 -0.46 -7.04 -23.07
C VAL A 426 0.05 -5.62 -23.26
N ILE A 427 0.79 -5.10 -22.28
CA ILE A 427 1.65 -3.92 -22.46
C ILE A 427 3.08 -4.41 -22.69
N LYS A 428 3.75 -3.88 -23.72
CA LYS A 428 5.17 -4.08 -23.99
C LYS A 428 5.91 -2.75 -23.94
N VAL A 429 7.10 -2.74 -23.37
CA VAL A 429 7.96 -1.55 -23.30
C VAL A 429 9.37 -1.92 -23.71
N TYR A 430 9.95 -1.15 -24.62
CA TYR A 430 11.33 -1.23 -25.08
C TYR A 430 12.09 0.00 -24.60
N GLY A 431 12.69 -0.10 -23.42
CA GLY A 431 13.33 0.98 -22.66
C GLY A 431 12.82 1.08 -21.21
N ALA A 432 12.93 2.27 -20.61
CA ALA A 432 12.42 2.56 -19.27
C ALA A 432 10.89 2.76 -19.28
N PHE A 433 10.20 2.21 -18.28
CA PHE A 433 8.79 2.50 -18.02
C PHE A 433 8.61 3.24 -16.70
N ARG A 434 7.91 4.38 -16.71
CA ARG A 434 7.51 5.15 -15.54
C ARG A 434 5.99 5.25 -15.51
N MET A 435 5.34 4.55 -14.60
CA MET A 435 3.89 4.50 -14.48
C MET A 435 3.45 5.21 -13.20
N TYR A 436 2.42 6.06 -13.29
CA TYR A 436 1.81 6.77 -12.17
C TYR A 436 0.29 6.63 -12.26
N VAL A 437 -0.27 5.73 -11.45
CA VAL A 437 -1.72 5.46 -11.36
C VAL A 437 -2.22 5.52 -9.93
N LYS A 438 -3.54 5.62 -9.73
CA LYS A 438 -4.15 5.34 -8.42
C LYS A 438 -4.49 3.85 -8.28
N VAL A 439 -5.00 3.23 -9.34
CA VAL A 439 -5.41 1.82 -9.35
C VAL A 439 -4.84 1.09 -10.57
N LEU A 440 -4.29 -0.10 -10.34
CA LEU A 440 -3.91 -1.07 -11.36
C LEU A 440 -4.68 -2.38 -11.13
N LEU A 441 -5.54 -2.78 -12.07
CA LEU A 441 -6.21 -4.08 -12.07
C LEU A 441 -5.82 -4.88 -13.32
N MET A 442 -5.31 -6.09 -13.12
CA MET A 442 -4.87 -7.00 -14.19
C MET A 442 -5.58 -8.35 -14.08
N TRP A 443 -6.10 -8.86 -15.21
CA TRP A 443 -6.74 -10.17 -15.34
C TRP A 443 -6.22 -10.90 -16.58
N ASP A 444 -5.60 -12.08 -16.42
CA ASP A 444 -4.81 -12.80 -17.46
C ASP A 444 -4.00 -11.84 -18.37
N SER A 445 -3.33 -10.87 -17.74
CA SER A 445 -2.75 -9.72 -18.42
C SER A 445 -1.28 -9.54 -18.09
N LYS A 446 -0.49 -9.05 -19.05
CA LYS A 446 0.97 -9.09 -18.99
C LYS A 446 1.58 -7.71 -19.25
N ILE A 447 2.48 -7.27 -18.38
CA ILE A 447 3.31 -6.06 -18.57
C ILE A 447 4.76 -6.54 -18.76
N GLN A 448 5.30 -6.36 -19.95
CA GLN A 448 6.63 -6.84 -20.35
C GLN A 448 7.55 -5.64 -20.60
N ILE A 449 8.60 -5.49 -19.80
CA ILE A 449 9.53 -4.35 -19.86
C ILE A 449 10.93 -4.87 -20.21
N ASP A 450 11.32 -4.66 -21.47
CA ASP A 450 12.66 -4.89 -21.97
C ASP A 450 13.48 -3.59 -21.86
N GLY A 451 14.30 -3.48 -20.82
CA GLY A 451 15.17 -2.34 -20.57
C GLY A 451 16.46 -2.34 -21.38
N GLY A 452 16.59 -3.21 -22.39
CA GLY A 452 17.70 -3.22 -23.34
C GLY A 452 18.96 -3.98 -22.89
N THR A 453 20.04 -3.79 -23.65
CA THR A 453 21.31 -4.48 -23.45
C THR A 453 22.11 -3.92 -22.26
N LYS A 454 23.06 -4.72 -21.76
CA LYS A 454 23.56 -4.67 -20.37
C LYS A 454 24.22 -3.35 -19.92
N ASP A 455 24.61 -2.48 -20.84
CA ASP A 455 25.49 -1.34 -20.57
C ASP A 455 24.74 -0.03 -20.25
N VAL A 456 23.45 0.06 -20.58
CA VAL A 456 22.59 1.23 -20.27
C VAL A 456 21.36 0.78 -19.49
N VAL A 457 21.56 0.35 -18.24
CA VAL A 457 20.47 -0.07 -17.35
C VAL A 457 19.57 1.12 -16.99
N LEU A 458 18.50 1.28 -17.77
CA LEU A 458 17.38 2.14 -17.44
C LEU A 458 16.50 1.43 -16.40
N ALA A 459 16.26 2.07 -15.26
CA ALA A 459 15.45 1.51 -14.18
C ALA A 459 13.99 1.94 -14.35
N SER A 460 13.07 0.99 -14.25
CA SER A 460 11.63 1.23 -14.39
C SER A 460 10.95 1.42 -13.04
N MET A 461 9.92 2.28 -13.02
CA MET A 461 9.20 2.70 -11.83
C MET A 461 7.69 2.56 -12.03
N LEU A 462 7.02 1.85 -11.13
CA LEU A 462 5.56 1.67 -11.11
C LEU A 462 5.00 2.24 -9.80
N GLU A 463 4.39 3.42 -9.83
CA GLU A 463 3.66 4.01 -8.70
C GLU A 463 2.15 3.75 -8.87
N ALA A 464 1.54 3.09 -7.88
CA ALA A 464 0.12 2.78 -7.81
C ALA A 464 -0.43 3.17 -6.44
N ARG A 465 -1.01 4.38 -6.32
CA ARG A 465 -1.24 5.03 -5.02
C ARG A 465 -2.16 4.26 -4.08
N ASN A 466 -3.25 3.70 -4.59
CA ASN A 466 -4.30 3.07 -3.76
C ASN A 466 -4.25 1.55 -3.81
N LEU A 467 -4.21 0.96 -5.01
CA LEU A 467 -4.48 -0.47 -5.19
C LEU A 467 -3.75 -1.07 -6.39
N VAL A 468 -3.10 -2.21 -6.19
CA VAL A 468 -2.60 -3.12 -7.23
C VAL A 468 -3.21 -4.50 -7.02
N VAL A 469 -3.93 -5.02 -8.02
CA VAL A 469 -4.44 -6.41 -8.00
C VAL A 469 -4.08 -7.12 -9.29
N LEU A 470 -3.37 -8.25 -9.16
CA LEU A 470 -3.12 -9.20 -10.24
C LEU A 470 -4.00 -10.44 -10.04
N ARG A 471 -4.68 -10.87 -11.11
CA ARG A 471 -5.57 -12.05 -11.13
C ARG A 471 -5.36 -12.95 -12.34
N HIS A 472 -5.62 -14.24 -12.16
CA HIS A 472 -5.73 -15.25 -13.23
C HIS A 472 -4.50 -15.34 -14.16
N GLY A 473 -3.29 -15.44 -13.60
CA GLY A 473 -2.06 -15.58 -14.39
C GLY A 473 -1.49 -14.25 -14.89
N SER A 474 -1.81 -13.15 -14.21
CA SER A 474 -1.33 -11.82 -14.56
C SER A 474 0.11 -11.61 -14.11
N VAL A 475 0.99 -11.16 -15.02
CA VAL A 475 2.43 -11.07 -14.77
C VAL A 475 2.99 -9.70 -15.14
N ILE A 476 3.71 -9.07 -14.20
CA ILE A 476 4.62 -7.95 -14.47
C ILE A 476 6.04 -8.51 -14.53
N SER A 477 6.73 -8.31 -15.65
CA SER A 477 8.06 -8.86 -15.91
C SER A 477 9.02 -7.82 -16.49
N SER A 478 10.23 -7.74 -15.94
CA SER A 478 11.33 -6.96 -16.54
C SER A 478 12.68 -7.71 -16.53
N ASN A 479 13.48 -7.52 -17.57
CA ASN A 479 14.88 -7.95 -17.61
C ASN A 479 15.84 -6.94 -16.94
N ALA A 480 15.33 -5.78 -16.53
CA ALA A 480 16.06 -4.69 -15.89
C ALA A 480 15.66 -4.52 -14.42
N ASP A 481 16.01 -3.38 -13.83
CA ASP A 481 15.65 -2.99 -12.47
C ASP A 481 14.21 -2.48 -12.43
N LEU A 482 13.36 -3.07 -11.57
CA LEU A 482 11.96 -2.71 -11.42
C LEU A 482 11.65 -2.27 -9.99
N MET A 483 11.22 -1.02 -9.84
CA MET A 483 10.76 -0.46 -8.58
C MET A 483 9.24 -0.34 -8.61
N VAL A 484 8.55 -0.88 -7.59
CA VAL A 484 7.10 -0.83 -7.43
C VAL A 484 6.76 -0.15 -6.12
N TYR A 485 6.00 0.93 -6.21
CA TYR A 485 5.60 1.79 -5.11
C TYR A 485 4.07 1.88 -5.05
N GLY A 486 3.52 2.02 -3.85
CA GLY A 486 2.11 2.33 -3.65
C GLY A 486 1.86 2.69 -2.19
N GLN A 487 0.69 3.25 -1.85
CA GLN A 487 0.40 3.67 -0.46
C GLN A 487 -0.72 2.84 0.20
N GLY A 488 -1.39 1.97 -0.57
CA GLY A 488 -2.42 1.05 -0.09
C GLY A 488 -2.02 -0.42 -0.25
N LEU A 489 -2.85 -1.20 -0.96
CA LEU A 489 -2.72 -2.67 -1.04
C LEU A 489 -2.05 -3.14 -2.33
N LEU A 490 -1.09 -4.06 -2.20
CA LEU A 490 -0.60 -4.92 -3.29
C LEU A 490 -1.08 -6.35 -3.04
N ASN A 491 -1.95 -6.86 -3.91
CA ASN A 491 -2.50 -8.23 -3.80
C ASN A 491 -2.25 -9.01 -5.10
N LEU A 492 -1.54 -10.14 -4.97
CA LEU A 492 -1.46 -11.18 -5.99
C LEU A 492 -2.46 -12.26 -5.59
N SER A 493 -3.50 -12.51 -6.39
CA SER A 493 -4.70 -13.18 -5.87
C SER A 493 -4.75 -14.69 -6.09
N GLY A 494 -4.01 -15.24 -7.05
CA GLY A 494 -4.12 -16.65 -7.41
C GLY A 494 -2.92 -17.24 -8.17
N PRO A 495 -3.07 -18.48 -8.68
CA PRO A 495 -1.97 -19.23 -9.29
C PRO A 495 -1.49 -18.58 -10.59
N GLY A 496 -0.16 -18.47 -10.71
CA GLY A 496 0.49 -17.88 -11.88
C GLY A 496 0.55 -16.35 -11.88
N ASP A 497 -0.14 -15.66 -10.95
CA ASP A 497 0.02 -14.22 -10.76
C ASP A 497 1.44 -13.91 -10.26
N GLY A 498 2.10 -12.86 -10.77
CA GLY A 498 3.47 -12.59 -10.31
C GLY A 498 4.14 -11.30 -10.75
N ILE A 499 5.19 -10.95 -10.02
CA ILE A 499 6.07 -9.81 -10.31
C ILE A 499 7.51 -10.33 -10.37
N LYS A 500 8.17 -10.16 -11.52
CA LYS A 500 9.51 -10.69 -11.81
C LYS A 500 10.45 -9.62 -12.34
N ALA A 501 11.65 -9.46 -11.78
CA ALA A 501 12.64 -8.50 -12.29
C ALA A 501 14.09 -8.96 -12.10
N ARG A 502 15.08 -8.38 -12.81
CA ARG A 502 16.51 -8.63 -12.52
C ARG A 502 16.85 -8.17 -11.10
N ARG A 503 16.36 -6.99 -10.71
CA ARG A 503 16.28 -6.53 -9.32
C ARG A 503 14.89 -5.95 -9.07
N LEU A 504 14.25 -6.33 -7.96
CA LEU A 504 12.89 -5.94 -7.60
C LEU A 504 12.88 -5.20 -6.27
N PHE A 505 12.19 -4.06 -6.23
CA PHE A 505 12.09 -3.22 -5.03
C PHE A 505 10.62 -2.89 -4.79
N LEU A 506 10.03 -3.42 -3.72
CA LEU A 506 8.64 -3.17 -3.32
C LEU A 506 8.62 -2.23 -2.11
N SER A 507 7.92 -1.10 -2.17
CA SER A 507 7.90 -0.20 -0.99
C SER A 507 6.69 0.73 -0.88
N LEU A 508 6.56 1.32 0.32
CA LEU A 508 5.52 2.26 0.75
C LEU A 508 4.11 1.67 0.95
N PHE A 509 3.86 0.44 0.49
CA PHE A 509 2.56 -0.23 0.60
C PHE A 509 2.12 -0.38 2.06
N TYR A 510 0.82 -0.26 2.35
CA TYR A 510 0.27 -0.57 3.67
C TYR A 510 0.33 -2.08 3.94
N ASN A 511 -0.10 -2.89 2.98
CA ASN A 511 -0.13 -4.35 3.05
C ASN A 511 0.34 -4.96 1.71
N ILE A 512 1.13 -6.03 1.79
CA ILE A 512 1.53 -6.85 0.63
C ILE A 512 1.02 -8.28 0.86
N GLU A 513 0.18 -8.76 -0.04
CA GLU A 513 -0.44 -10.08 0.00
C GLU A 513 0.00 -10.89 -1.24
N VAL A 514 0.82 -11.92 -1.01
CA VAL A 514 1.23 -12.89 -2.04
C VAL A 514 0.36 -14.13 -1.89
N GLY A 515 -0.70 -14.25 -2.69
CA GLY A 515 -1.69 -15.32 -2.64
C GLY A 515 -1.16 -16.71 -3.03
N PRO A 516 -1.93 -17.77 -2.78
CA PRO A 516 -1.52 -19.14 -3.05
C PRO A 516 -1.25 -19.38 -4.54
N GLY A 517 -0.07 -19.90 -4.85
CA GLY A 517 0.39 -20.10 -6.23
C GLY A 517 0.86 -18.82 -6.95
N SER A 518 0.82 -17.65 -6.31
CA SER A 518 1.42 -16.42 -6.82
C SER A 518 2.94 -16.39 -6.56
N LEU A 519 3.69 -15.63 -7.37
CA LEU A 519 5.16 -15.64 -7.39
C LEU A 519 5.77 -14.22 -7.48
N VAL A 520 6.52 -13.83 -6.45
CA VAL A 520 7.39 -12.65 -6.46
C VAL A 520 8.84 -13.12 -6.63
N GLN A 521 9.54 -12.68 -7.69
CA GLN A 521 10.83 -13.26 -8.08
C GLN A 521 11.89 -12.22 -8.49
N ALA A 522 13.09 -12.30 -7.92
CA ALA A 522 14.27 -11.60 -8.46
C ALA A 522 15.60 -12.32 -8.13
N PRO A 523 16.39 -12.77 -9.12
CA PRO A 523 16.35 -12.40 -10.54
C PRO A 523 15.22 -13.04 -11.38
N HIS A 524 14.93 -12.43 -12.52
CA HIS A 524 13.93 -12.88 -13.51
C HIS A 524 14.30 -14.25 -14.12
N ASP A 525 15.54 -14.37 -14.59
CA ASP A 525 16.10 -15.60 -15.17
C ASP A 525 16.93 -16.38 -14.15
N GLU A 526 16.69 -17.69 -14.06
CA GLU A 526 17.43 -18.61 -13.17
C GLU A 526 18.90 -18.80 -13.58
N THR A 527 19.29 -18.35 -14.78
CA THR A 527 20.63 -18.50 -15.36
C THR A 527 21.53 -17.28 -15.18
N VAL A 528 20.99 -16.11 -14.78
CA VAL A 528 21.71 -14.82 -14.81
C VAL A 528 22.49 -14.55 -13.51
N GLN A 529 23.29 -15.54 -13.10
CA GLN A 529 24.38 -15.39 -12.12
C GLN A 529 25.72 -15.03 -12.79
N SER A 530 25.73 -14.85 -14.12
CA SER A 530 26.87 -14.41 -14.94
C SER A 530 26.98 -12.87 -15.08
N SER A 531 26.57 -12.13 -14.05
CA SER A 531 26.83 -10.68 -13.96
C SER A 531 28.06 -10.41 -13.10
N LEU A 532 28.87 -9.42 -13.50
CA LEU A 532 30.09 -9.03 -12.77
C LEU A 532 29.76 -8.59 -11.33
N ASP A 533 28.60 -7.97 -11.13
CA ASP A 533 28.07 -7.59 -9.82
C ASP A 533 27.93 -8.80 -8.87
N ALA A 534 27.42 -9.93 -9.38
CA ALA A 534 27.22 -11.15 -8.59
C ALA A 534 28.56 -11.81 -8.22
N LEU A 535 29.47 -11.94 -9.19
CA LEU A 535 30.83 -12.46 -8.97
C LEU A 535 31.57 -11.68 -7.88
N SER A 536 31.50 -10.34 -7.90
CA SER A 536 32.15 -9.48 -6.90
C SER A 536 31.69 -9.74 -5.46
N ARG A 537 30.46 -10.24 -5.28
CA ARG A 537 29.88 -10.56 -3.96
C ARG A 537 30.20 -11.98 -3.52
N CYS A 538 30.39 -12.91 -4.45
CA CYS A 538 30.78 -14.29 -4.16
C CYS A 538 32.23 -14.44 -3.65
N GLU A 539 33.06 -13.43 -3.89
CA GLU A 539 34.44 -13.33 -3.39
C GLU A 539 34.56 -12.45 -2.12
N SER A 540 33.53 -11.66 -1.80
CA SER A 540 33.55 -10.73 -0.66
C SER A 540 33.37 -11.44 0.69
N LYS A 541 34.16 -11.01 1.67
CA LYS A 541 34.06 -11.40 3.09
C LYS A 541 33.50 -10.30 3.99
N THR A 542 33.10 -9.17 3.43
CA THR A 542 32.60 -8.01 4.19
C THR A 542 31.10 -7.81 3.95
N CYS A 543 30.33 -7.82 5.04
CA CYS A 543 28.90 -7.52 5.01
C CYS A 543 28.65 -6.08 4.51
N PRO A 544 27.82 -5.87 3.47
CA PRO A 544 27.40 -4.54 3.04
C PRO A 544 26.71 -3.77 4.18
N SER A 545 27.10 -2.52 4.40
CA SER A 545 26.56 -1.70 5.50
C SER A 545 25.05 -1.47 5.36
N GLU A 546 24.55 -1.47 4.12
CA GLU A 546 23.16 -1.21 3.78
C GLU A 546 22.22 -2.39 4.10
N LEU A 547 22.75 -3.55 4.52
CA LEU A 547 21.97 -4.66 5.10
C LEU A 547 21.83 -4.53 6.63
N ILE A 548 22.77 -3.85 7.30
CA ILE A 548 22.80 -3.69 8.75
C ILE A 548 22.10 -2.38 9.15
N THR A 549 22.44 -1.30 8.42
CA THR A 549 21.93 0.07 8.55
C THR A 549 21.45 0.55 7.18
N PRO A 550 20.27 0.09 6.71
CA PRO A 550 19.68 0.56 5.46
C PRO A 550 19.33 2.06 5.49
N PRO A 551 19.28 2.73 4.32
CA PRO A 551 18.87 4.12 4.22
C PRO A 551 17.39 4.29 4.59
N ASP A 552 17.05 5.33 5.36
CA ASP A 552 15.69 5.50 5.89
C ASP A 552 14.61 5.68 4.80
N ASP A 553 14.98 6.13 3.61
CA ASP A 553 14.07 6.56 2.54
C ASP A 553 13.70 5.49 1.50
N CYS A 554 14.16 4.25 1.65
CA CYS A 554 13.99 3.16 0.67
C CYS A 554 14.55 3.44 -0.74
N HIS A 555 15.03 4.66 -1.04
CA HIS A 555 15.49 5.03 -2.36
C HIS A 555 16.71 4.20 -2.78
N VAL A 556 16.57 3.55 -3.93
CA VAL A 556 17.50 2.56 -4.43
C VAL A 556 18.63 3.25 -5.20
N ASN A 557 19.82 3.34 -4.59
CA ASN A 557 21.03 3.64 -5.34
C ASN A 557 21.47 2.40 -6.15
N ARG A 558 21.98 2.61 -7.38
CA ARG A 558 22.31 1.51 -8.32
C ARG A 558 23.39 0.55 -7.79
N SER A 559 24.19 0.99 -6.81
CA SER A 559 25.22 0.22 -6.12
C SER A 559 24.70 -0.87 -5.16
N LEU A 560 23.41 -0.85 -4.79
CA LEU A 560 22.90 -1.62 -3.65
C LEU A 560 22.96 -3.15 -3.83
N SER A 561 23.05 -3.82 -2.68
CA SER A 561 23.56 -5.20 -2.60
C SER A 561 22.52 -6.32 -2.73
N PHE A 562 21.23 -6.01 -2.90
CA PHE A 562 20.13 -6.98 -2.90
C PHE A 562 19.49 -7.20 -4.28
N THR A 563 18.87 -8.37 -4.48
CA THR A 563 18.06 -8.66 -5.68
C THR A 563 16.57 -8.42 -5.43
N LEU A 564 16.10 -8.63 -4.20
CA LEU A 564 14.71 -8.38 -3.80
C LEU A 564 14.71 -7.55 -2.50
N GLN A 565 14.12 -6.36 -2.53
CA GLN A 565 13.93 -5.53 -1.33
C GLN A 565 12.44 -5.30 -1.05
N ILE A 566 12.06 -5.34 0.23
CA ILE A 566 10.78 -4.82 0.72
C ILE A 566 11.05 -3.76 1.81
N CYS A 567 10.43 -2.58 1.71
CA CYS A 567 10.73 -1.42 2.55
C CYS A 567 9.50 -0.56 2.87
N ARG A 568 9.37 -0.08 4.11
CA ARG A 568 8.23 0.76 4.56
C ARG A 568 6.88 0.08 4.25
N VAL A 569 6.61 -1.05 4.89
CA VAL A 569 5.35 -1.80 4.77
C VAL A 569 4.88 -2.22 6.16
N GLU A 570 3.63 -1.98 6.57
CA GLU A 570 3.18 -2.41 7.91
C GLU A 570 3.15 -3.95 7.98
N ASP A 571 2.31 -4.58 7.17
CA ASP A 571 2.07 -6.02 7.21
C ASP A 571 2.39 -6.69 5.86
N ILE A 572 3.07 -7.85 5.91
CA ILE A 572 3.42 -8.65 4.74
C ILE A 572 2.88 -10.07 4.97
N THR A 573 2.03 -10.55 4.07
CA THR A 573 1.49 -11.91 4.09
C THR A 573 1.92 -12.71 2.86
N VAL A 574 2.45 -13.92 3.08
CA VAL A 574 2.98 -14.80 2.04
C VAL A 574 2.29 -16.16 2.15
N SER A 575 1.38 -16.43 1.21
CA SER A 575 0.73 -17.72 0.98
C SER A 575 1.19 -18.39 -0.32
N GLY A 576 1.81 -17.62 -1.21
CA GLY A 576 2.54 -18.10 -2.39
C GLY A 576 4.06 -18.11 -2.15
N ILE A 577 4.82 -17.80 -3.19
CA ILE A 577 6.28 -17.90 -3.20
C ILE A 577 6.92 -16.50 -3.36
N VAL A 578 7.84 -16.16 -2.44
CA VAL A 578 8.79 -15.05 -2.60
C VAL A 578 10.17 -15.64 -2.78
N ARG A 579 10.81 -15.43 -3.95
CA ARG A 579 12.09 -16.07 -4.31
C ARG A 579 13.15 -15.08 -4.77
N GLY A 580 14.38 -15.20 -4.26
CA GLY A 580 15.49 -14.39 -4.75
C GLY A 580 16.84 -14.64 -4.08
N SER A 581 17.93 -14.30 -4.78
CA SER A 581 19.31 -14.51 -4.30
C SER A 581 19.64 -13.76 -3.02
N ILE A 582 19.21 -12.49 -2.92
CA ILE A 582 19.40 -11.66 -1.74
C ILE A 582 18.09 -10.94 -1.46
N ILE A 583 17.37 -11.43 -0.44
CA ILE A 583 16.08 -10.93 0.03
C ILE A 583 16.32 -10.04 1.25
N HIS A 584 15.91 -8.77 1.19
CA HIS A 584 16.02 -7.84 2.32
C HIS A 584 14.67 -7.17 2.62
N ILE A 585 14.01 -7.60 3.70
CA ILE A 585 12.75 -7.03 4.20
C ILE A 585 13.07 -6.17 5.42
N HIS A 586 12.83 -4.86 5.38
CA HIS A 586 13.17 -3.97 6.51
C HIS A 586 12.20 -2.81 6.65
N ARG A 587 12.21 -2.17 7.84
CA ARG A 587 11.22 -1.15 8.22
C ARG A 587 9.79 -1.64 7.94
N ALA A 588 9.52 -2.84 8.45
CA ALA A 588 8.22 -3.48 8.45
C ALA A 588 7.82 -3.91 9.88
N ARG A 589 6.53 -4.11 10.12
CA ARG A 589 6.00 -4.40 11.45
C ARG A 589 5.70 -5.89 11.64
N THR A 590 4.98 -6.51 10.71
CA THR A 590 4.79 -7.97 10.72
C THR A 590 5.11 -8.62 9.38
N VAL A 591 5.66 -9.84 9.45
CA VAL A 591 5.82 -10.75 8.32
C VAL A 591 5.16 -12.07 8.70
N THR A 592 4.22 -12.52 7.88
CA THR A 592 3.45 -13.76 8.10
C THR A 592 3.57 -14.68 6.90
N ILE A 593 4.25 -15.81 7.08
CA ILE A 593 4.31 -16.90 6.08
C ILE A 593 3.20 -17.89 6.43
N ALA A 594 2.13 -17.94 5.63
CA ALA A 594 1.03 -18.90 5.78
C ALA A 594 1.50 -20.33 5.44
N LYS A 595 0.64 -21.34 5.66
CA LYS A 595 1.02 -22.77 5.63
C LYS A 595 1.62 -23.24 4.31
N ASP A 596 1.02 -22.82 3.19
CA ASP A 596 1.52 -23.11 1.84
C ASP A 596 2.55 -22.07 1.35
N GLY A 597 2.79 -21.04 2.16
CA GLY A 597 3.68 -19.93 1.87
C GLY A 597 5.16 -20.29 1.99
N THR A 598 5.98 -19.71 1.12
CA THR A 598 7.42 -19.97 1.04
C THR A 598 8.20 -18.69 0.78
N ILE A 599 9.17 -18.36 1.63
CA ILE A 599 10.22 -17.37 1.34
C ILE A 599 11.53 -18.12 1.10
N SER A 600 12.03 -18.15 -0.15
CA SER A 600 13.20 -18.97 -0.51
C SER A 600 14.31 -18.18 -1.21
N ALA A 601 15.52 -18.32 -0.66
CA ALA A 601 16.78 -17.99 -1.33
C ALA A 601 17.56 -19.27 -1.73
N SER A 602 16.93 -20.45 -1.64
CA SER A 602 17.55 -21.73 -1.98
C SER A 602 17.96 -21.80 -3.45
N GLU A 603 19.09 -22.46 -3.73
CA GLU A 603 19.65 -22.66 -5.07
C GLU A 603 20.05 -21.35 -5.81
N LEU A 604 20.02 -20.19 -5.13
CA LEU A 604 20.21 -18.86 -5.74
C LEU A 604 21.45 -18.10 -5.23
N GLY A 605 22.30 -18.74 -4.45
CA GLY A 605 23.63 -18.24 -4.05
C GLY A 605 24.69 -18.37 -5.14
N CYS A 606 25.95 -18.50 -4.75
CA CYS A 606 27.08 -18.50 -5.68
C CYS A 606 27.31 -19.88 -6.29
N LYS A 607 27.64 -19.97 -7.59
CA LYS A 607 28.13 -21.20 -8.24
C LYS A 607 29.63 -21.40 -8.06
N GLU A 608 30.37 -20.30 -8.01
CA GLU A 608 31.79 -20.24 -7.66
C GLU A 608 31.93 -19.19 -6.55
N GLY A 609 32.67 -19.48 -5.47
CA GLY A 609 32.80 -18.59 -4.31
C GLY A 609 33.84 -19.08 -3.31
N ILE A 610 33.97 -18.37 -2.18
CA ILE A 610 35.05 -18.57 -1.18
C ILE A 610 35.21 -20.04 -0.72
N GLY A 611 34.11 -20.76 -0.55
CA GLY A 611 34.10 -22.16 -0.10
C GLY A 611 33.81 -23.16 -1.22
N LYS A 612 34.17 -22.83 -2.48
CA LYS A 612 34.05 -23.71 -3.64
C LYS A 612 34.69 -25.09 -3.36
N GLY A 613 33.98 -26.15 -3.73
CA GLY A 613 34.49 -27.52 -3.70
C GLY A 613 35.62 -27.72 -4.72
N THR A 614 36.46 -28.74 -4.50
CA THR A 614 37.43 -29.15 -5.53
C THR A 614 36.78 -30.10 -6.52
N PHE A 615 37.14 -30.00 -7.80
CA PHE A 615 36.65 -30.89 -8.86
C PHE A 615 37.81 -31.41 -9.71
N LEU A 616 37.91 -32.74 -9.84
CA LEU A 616 38.92 -33.42 -10.65
C LEU A 616 38.32 -33.88 -11.98
N LYS A 617 39.03 -33.66 -13.10
CA LYS A 617 38.54 -33.91 -14.49
C LYS A 617 37.96 -35.32 -14.73
N TYR A 618 38.39 -36.32 -13.97
CA TYR A 618 37.94 -37.72 -14.04
C TYR A 618 37.46 -38.28 -12.68
N GLY A 619 37.37 -37.44 -11.64
CA GLY A 619 36.93 -37.82 -10.30
C GLY A 619 35.55 -37.24 -9.95
N ALA A 620 35.10 -37.45 -8.71
CA ALA A 620 33.94 -36.76 -8.16
C ALA A 620 34.30 -35.36 -7.65
N GLY A 621 33.31 -34.48 -7.57
CA GLY A 621 33.43 -33.17 -6.90
C GLY A 621 33.26 -33.28 -5.39
N GLY A 622 34.08 -32.55 -4.65
CA GLY A 622 33.80 -32.23 -3.25
C GLY A 622 32.59 -31.30 -3.14
N GLY A 623 31.81 -31.44 -2.07
CA GLY A 623 30.75 -30.50 -1.73
C GLY A 623 31.32 -29.13 -1.37
N ALA A 624 30.54 -28.07 -1.55
CA ALA A 624 30.93 -26.74 -1.14
C ALA A 624 30.87 -26.57 0.39
N GLY A 625 31.69 -25.68 0.95
CA GLY A 625 31.61 -25.26 2.35
C GLY A 625 31.04 -23.86 2.49
N HIS A 626 30.26 -23.64 3.55
CA HIS A 626 29.83 -22.36 4.11
C HIS A 626 29.08 -22.72 5.40
N GLY A 627 29.24 -21.97 6.50
CA GLY A 627 28.78 -22.42 7.81
C GLY A 627 29.65 -23.56 8.34
N GLY A 628 29.39 -24.79 7.87
CA GLY A 628 30.22 -25.99 8.00
C GLY A 628 31.11 -26.27 6.77
N ARG A 629 32.03 -27.24 6.87
CA ARG A 629 32.87 -27.72 5.76
C ARG A 629 32.06 -28.63 4.82
N GLY A 630 32.31 -28.53 3.51
CA GLY A 630 31.78 -29.49 2.54
C GLY A 630 32.38 -30.89 2.69
N GLY A 631 31.61 -31.92 2.32
CA GLY A 631 32.01 -33.31 2.30
C GLY A 631 32.95 -33.62 1.12
N THR A 632 33.84 -34.60 1.31
CA THR A 632 34.80 -34.99 0.26
C THR A 632 34.16 -35.96 -0.72
N GLY A 633 34.28 -35.70 -2.03
CA GLY A 633 33.83 -36.62 -3.07
C GLY A 633 34.87 -37.72 -3.33
N ILE A 634 34.42 -38.93 -3.63
CA ILE A 634 35.28 -40.09 -3.89
C ILE A 634 34.72 -40.88 -5.09
N TYR A 635 35.56 -41.11 -6.10
CA TYR A 635 35.18 -41.90 -7.29
C TYR A 635 36.38 -42.66 -7.85
N ASN A 636 36.25 -43.98 -8.03
CA ASN A 636 37.32 -44.87 -8.51
C ASN A 636 38.67 -44.67 -7.77
N GLY A 637 38.61 -44.47 -6.45
CA GLY A 637 39.78 -44.21 -5.60
C GLY A 637 40.36 -42.79 -5.67
N MET A 638 39.91 -41.94 -6.60
CA MET A 638 40.26 -40.51 -6.63
C MET A 638 39.39 -39.76 -5.62
N LYS A 639 40.04 -39.13 -4.64
CA LYS A 639 39.40 -38.27 -3.64
C LYS A 639 39.53 -36.80 -4.04
N SER A 640 38.45 -36.04 -3.88
CA SER A 640 38.41 -34.57 -4.03
C SER A 640 37.88 -33.96 -2.74
N ASP A 641 38.63 -33.02 -2.16
CA ASP A 641 38.27 -32.41 -0.88
C ASP A 641 37.11 -31.41 -1.00
N GLY A 642 36.23 -31.43 0.01
CA GLY A 642 35.14 -30.48 0.15
C GLY A 642 35.60 -29.12 0.68
N GLY A 643 34.91 -28.08 0.23
CA GLY A 643 35.24 -26.67 0.45
C GLY A 643 35.23 -26.25 1.91
N LEU A 644 36.00 -25.22 2.23
CA LEU A 644 36.20 -24.74 3.60
C LEU A 644 34.98 -23.97 4.13
N ALA A 645 34.74 -24.06 5.44
CA ALA A 645 33.79 -23.20 6.13
C ALA A 645 34.28 -21.74 6.13
N TYR A 646 33.38 -20.78 5.89
CA TYR A 646 33.66 -19.35 5.97
C TYR A 646 32.45 -18.57 6.51
N GLY A 647 32.60 -17.25 6.63
CA GLY A 647 31.59 -16.31 7.10
C GLY A 647 31.46 -16.21 8.61
N ASN A 648 30.81 -15.15 9.10
CA ASN A 648 30.68 -14.88 10.55
C ASN A 648 29.44 -15.56 11.15
N ALA A 649 29.61 -16.28 12.26
CA ALA A 649 28.50 -16.93 12.97
C ALA A 649 27.63 -15.95 13.78
N ASP A 650 28.18 -14.82 14.25
CA ASP A 650 27.44 -13.81 15.05
C ASP A 650 26.82 -12.71 14.17
N LEU A 651 27.14 -12.66 12.87
CA LEU A 651 26.58 -11.72 11.89
C LEU A 651 26.75 -12.25 10.45
N PRO A 652 25.99 -13.30 10.06
CA PRO A 652 26.09 -13.89 8.73
C PRO A 652 25.50 -12.96 7.65
N CYS A 653 26.31 -12.62 6.65
CA CYS A 653 25.91 -11.81 5.49
C CYS A 653 26.41 -12.40 4.16
N GLU A 654 27.06 -13.55 4.21
CA GLU A 654 27.74 -14.16 3.08
C GLU A 654 26.79 -15.10 2.32
N LEU A 655 26.87 -15.12 0.99
CA LEU A 655 26.18 -16.11 0.16
C LEU A 655 26.85 -17.48 0.34
N GLY A 656 26.07 -18.57 0.23
CA GLY A 656 26.60 -19.92 0.11
C GLY A 656 27.32 -20.13 -1.23
N SER A 657 28.25 -21.08 -1.27
CA SER A 657 29.07 -21.42 -2.43
C SER A 657 28.61 -22.70 -3.13
N GLY A 658 28.95 -22.81 -4.41
CA GLY A 658 28.71 -23.97 -5.25
C GLY A 658 29.87 -24.97 -5.27
N SER A 659 29.63 -26.19 -5.77
CA SER A 659 30.65 -27.27 -5.76
C SER A 659 31.88 -26.99 -6.61
N GLY A 660 31.82 -25.98 -7.48
CA GLY A 660 32.82 -25.72 -8.51
C GLY A 660 32.64 -26.62 -9.74
N GLY A 661 32.70 -26.00 -10.92
CA GLY A 661 32.70 -26.71 -12.20
C GLY A 661 34.09 -26.73 -12.86
N SER A 662 34.22 -27.52 -13.92
CA SER A 662 35.29 -27.38 -14.91
C SER A 662 34.73 -26.65 -16.13
N ALA A 663 35.46 -25.68 -16.69
CA ALA A 663 35.00 -24.77 -17.75
C ALA A 663 34.58 -25.42 -19.09
N VAL A 664 34.60 -26.76 -19.18
CA VAL A 664 34.24 -27.57 -20.35
C VAL A 664 32.84 -28.22 -20.20
N SER A 665 32.19 -28.10 -19.03
CA SER A 665 30.83 -28.62 -18.81
C SER A 665 30.06 -27.79 -17.79
N ALA A 666 28.80 -27.45 -18.07
CA ALA A 666 27.97 -26.56 -17.25
C ALA A 666 27.50 -27.13 -15.88
N ASP A 667 27.94 -28.35 -15.54
CA ASP A 667 27.56 -29.04 -14.30
C ASP A 667 28.27 -28.41 -13.09
N SER A 668 27.59 -27.48 -12.41
CA SER A 668 28.00 -26.93 -11.11
C SER A 668 26.76 -26.55 -10.30
N THR A 669 26.67 -27.05 -9.07
CA THR A 669 25.60 -26.70 -8.13
C THR A 669 25.82 -25.29 -7.59
N ALA A 670 24.74 -24.54 -7.34
CA ALA A 670 24.76 -23.25 -6.63
C ALA A 670 24.63 -23.44 -5.11
N GLY A 671 25.22 -22.54 -4.33
CA GLY A 671 24.91 -22.42 -2.90
C GLY A 671 23.54 -21.80 -2.62
N GLY A 672 23.14 -21.77 -1.35
CA GLY A 672 21.99 -20.99 -0.88
C GLY A 672 22.29 -19.49 -0.83
N GLY A 673 21.25 -18.66 -0.96
CA GLY A 673 21.37 -17.20 -0.98
C GLY A 673 21.47 -16.54 0.40
N LEU A 674 20.94 -15.32 0.51
CA LEU A 674 20.92 -14.52 1.74
C LEU A 674 19.51 -13.97 2.01
N ILE A 675 19.00 -14.20 3.22
CA ILE A 675 17.73 -13.63 3.71
C ILE A 675 18.02 -12.72 4.91
N VAL A 676 17.68 -11.45 4.81
CA VAL A 676 17.76 -10.46 5.89
C VAL A 676 16.37 -9.91 6.19
N ILE A 677 15.94 -9.98 7.45
CA ILE A 677 14.64 -9.44 7.90
C ILE A 677 14.85 -8.53 9.11
N GLY A 678 14.30 -7.30 9.03
CA GLY A 678 14.57 -6.21 9.97
C GLY A 678 15.95 -5.58 9.75
N SER A 679 16.35 -4.69 10.66
CA SER A 679 17.69 -4.06 10.68
C SER A 679 18.05 -3.63 12.11
N MET A 680 19.30 -3.21 12.34
CA MET A 680 19.73 -2.69 13.65
C MET A 680 18.95 -1.47 14.14
N LYS A 681 18.47 -0.63 13.20
CA LYS A 681 17.69 0.58 13.48
C LYS A 681 16.18 0.31 13.52
N TRP A 682 15.71 -0.55 12.63
CA TRP A 682 14.30 -0.89 12.44
C TRP A 682 14.12 -2.43 12.50
N PRO A 683 14.15 -3.04 13.71
CA PRO A 683 13.88 -4.46 13.88
C PRO A 683 12.39 -4.78 13.67
N LEU A 684 12.09 -5.97 13.18
CA LEU A 684 10.72 -6.42 12.92
C LEU A 684 9.99 -6.72 14.24
N SER A 685 8.75 -6.25 14.40
CA SER A 685 7.99 -6.48 15.63
C SER A 685 7.54 -7.93 15.78
N ARG A 686 7.07 -8.59 14.72
CA ARG A 686 6.64 -10.01 14.75
C ARG A 686 6.94 -10.74 13.44
N LEU A 687 7.66 -11.87 13.54
CA LEU A 687 7.79 -12.85 12.45
C LEU A 687 6.95 -14.08 12.78
N LEU A 688 5.95 -14.39 11.93
CA LEU A 688 5.09 -15.57 12.04
C LEU A 688 5.40 -16.52 10.89
N ILE A 689 5.78 -17.76 11.19
CA ILE A 689 6.09 -18.78 10.20
C ILE A 689 5.18 -20.00 10.46
N TYR A 690 4.23 -20.21 9.54
CA TYR A 690 3.37 -21.39 9.47
C TYR A 690 3.76 -22.30 8.29
N GLY A 691 4.36 -21.73 7.24
CA GLY A 691 4.93 -22.45 6.09
C GLY A 691 6.46 -22.56 6.17
N SER A 692 7.18 -22.14 5.12
CA SER A 692 8.63 -22.36 5.00
C SER A 692 9.45 -21.08 4.75
N MET A 693 10.65 -21.03 5.32
CA MET A 693 11.70 -20.03 5.03
C MET A 693 13.04 -20.72 4.83
N ASN A 694 13.57 -20.67 3.61
CA ASN A 694 14.60 -21.60 3.15
C ASN A 694 15.74 -20.89 2.42
N SER A 695 16.99 -21.22 2.73
CA SER A 695 18.21 -20.74 2.07
C SER A 695 19.20 -21.89 1.85
N ASP A 696 18.71 -22.97 1.24
CA ASP A 696 19.43 -24.23 1.11
C ASP A 696 20.30 -24.31 -0.16
N GLY A 697 21.35 -25.12 -0.11
CA GLY A 697 22.23 -25.38 -1.26
C GLY A 697 21.60 -26.29 -2.31
N GLU A 698 21.96 -26.09 -3.58
CA GLU A 698 21.47 -26.92 -4.70
C GLU A 698 21.96 -28.36 -4.56
N SER A 699 21.01 -29.30 -4.65
CA SER A 699 21.26 -30.74 -4.72
C SER A 699 21.31 -31.18 -6.18
N HIS A 700 22.32 -31.95 -6.59
CA HIS A 700 22.47 -32.32 -8.00
C HIS A 700 21.36 -33.29 -8.46
N ARG A 701 20.44 -32.81 -9.31
CA ARG A 701 19.25 -33.57 -9.77
C ARG A 701 19.48 -34.40 -11.04
N GLY A 702 20.73 -34.53 -11.51
CA GLY A 702 21.06 -35.13 -12.81
C GLY A 702 21.22 -36.66 -12.81
N THR A 703 20.56 -37.33 -13.75
CA THR A 703 20.73 -38.76 -14.09
C THR A 703 21.27 -38.97 -15.51
N THR A 704 21.87 -37.93 -16.10
CA THR A 704 22.44 -37.94 -17.46
C THR A 704 23.75 -38.73 -17.53
N GLY A 705 23.65 -40.05 -17.50
CA GLY A 705 24.71 -40.94 -17.95
C GLY A 705 24.93 -40.72 -19.45
N ASN A 706 26.06 -40.11 -19.82
CA ASN A 706 26.42 -39.92 -21.22
C ASN A 706 26.52 -41.29 -21.93
N SER A 707 25.85 -41.42 -23.07
CA SER A 707 25.87 -42.65 -23.89
C SER A 707 27.24 -42.91 -24.57
N ASN A 708 28.15 -41.94 -24.50
CA ASN A 708 29.58 -42.13 -24.79
C ASN A 708 30.32 -42.42 -23.49
N GLY A 709 30.94 -43.61 -23.38
CA GLY A 709 31.48 -44.19 -22.14
C GLY A 709 32.72 -43.50 -21.52
N THR A 710 32.63 -42.21 -21.24
CA THR A 710 33.62 -41.41 -20.51
C THR A 710 33.21 -41.27 -19.05
N PHE A 711 33.74 -42.15 -18.20
CA PHE A 711 33.46 -42.15 -16.76
C PHE A 711 33.85 -40.82 -16.10
N LYS A 712 32.85 -40.04 -15.70
CA LYS A 712 32.96 -38.76 -14.98
C LYS A 712 32.29 -38.93 -13.62
N GLY A 713 32.96 -38.55 -12.53
CA GLY A 713 32.37 -38.60 -11.20
C GLY A 713 31.30 -37.53 -11.00
N GLY A 714 30.46 -37.72 -9.99
CA GLY A 714 29.34 -36.84 -9.67
C GLY A 714 29.83 -35.50 -9.10
N VAL A 715 29.13 -34.40 -9.42
CA VAL A 715 29.43 -33.09 -8.83
C VAL A 715 29.02 -33.07 -7.35
N GLY A 716 29.66 -32.19 -6.56
CA GLY A 716 29.29 -32.01 -5.16
C GLY A 716 27.98 -31.25 -4.97
N GLY A 717 27.43 -31.29 -3.76
CA GLY A 717 26.31 -30.43 -3.36
C GLY A 717 26.76 -28.99 -3.09
N GLY A 718 25.88 -28.02 -3.36
CA GLY A 718 26.07 -26.63 -2.96
C GLY A 718 25.90 -26.45 -1.45
N SER A 719 26.53 -25.43 -0.85
CA SER A 719 26.42 -25.19 0.59
C SER A 719 25.15 -24.43 0.94
N GLY A 720 24.67 -24.56 2.18
CA GLY A 720 23.63 -23.68 2.71
C GLY A 720 24.05 -22.21 2.69
N GLY A 721 23.08 -21.31 2.60
CA GLY A 721 23.27 -19.86 2.59
C GLY A 721 23.29 -19.21 3.98
N SER A 722 22.84 -17.97 4.04
CA SER A 722 22.76 -17.17 5.27
C SER A 722 21.34 -16.66 5.55
N ILE A 723 20.94 -16.67 6.82
CA ILE A 723 19.69 -16.06 7.31
C ILE A 723 19.99 -15.19 8.54
N LEU A 724 19.63 -13.91 8.48
CA LEU A 724 19.90 -12.90 9.51
C LEU A 724 18.61 -12.17 9.89
N LEU A 725 18.18 -12.32 11.14
CA LEU A 725 16.85 -11.89 11.60
C LEU A 725 16.95 -10.90 12.77
N PHE A 726 16.66 -9.63 12.52
CA PHE A 726 16.56 -8.56 13.53
C PHE A 726 15.11 -8.45 14.03
N LEU A 727 14.79 -9.13 15.14
CA LEU A 727 13.41 -9.33 15.61
C LEU A 727 13.17 -8.79 17.02
N GLN A 728 11.90 -8.54 17.33
CA GLN A 728 11.37 -8.44 18.71
C GLN A 728 10.66 -9.73 19.13
N TRP A 729 9.95 -10.40 18.20
CA TRP A 729 9.21 -11.63 18.49
C TRP A 729 9.15 -12.62 17.31
N LEU A 730 9.15 -13.92 17.61
CA LEU A 730 9.13 -15.03 16.66
C LEU A 730 8.09 -16.11 17.02
N LEU A 731 7.35 -16.59 16.01
CA LEU A 731 6.57 -17.83 16.06
C LEU A 731 6.95 -18.75 14.90
N LEU A 732 7.25 -20.01 15.21
CA LEU A 732 7.44 -21.11 14.27
C LEU A 732 6.45 -22.22 14.64
N GLU A 733 5.39 -22.42 13.84
CA GLU A 733 4.29 -23.36 14.10
C GLU A 733 4.69 -24.82 13.90
N LYS A 734 3.84 -25.78 14.31
CA LYS A 734 4.10 -27.20 14.04
C LYS A 734 4.03 -27.43 12.52
N ASN A 735 4.92 -28.28 12.01
CA ASN A 735 5.13 -28.55 10.58
C ASN A 735 5.70 -27.39 9.75
N SER A 736 5.98 -26.22 10.34
CA SER A 736 6.70 -25.13 9.67
C SER A 736 8.23 -25.34 9.71
N SER A 737 8.96 -24.74 8.76
CA SER A 737 10.42 -24.93 8.62
C SER A 737 11.20 -23.65 8.39
N LEU A 738 12.36 -23.54 9.03
CA LEU A 738 13.36 -22.50 8.83
C LEU A 738 14.72 -23.16 8.56
N SER A 739 15.19 -23.18 7.30
CA SER A 739 16.40 -23.93 6.93
C SER A 739 17.43 -23.16 6.13
N ALA A 740 18.70 -23.53 6.33
CA ALA A 740 19.84 -23.15 5.51
C ALA A 740 20.78 -24.37 5.37
N SER A 741 20.25 -25.51 4.92
CA SER A 741 20.98 -26.77 4.85
C SER A 741 21.82 -26.91 3.57
N GLY A 742 22.85 -27.75 3.61
CA GLY A 742 23.66 -28.11 2.44
C GLY A 742 22.92 -29.04 1.48
N GLY A 743 23.19 -28.88 0.18
CA GLY A 743 22.65 -29.74 -0.87
C GLY A 743 23.32 -31.11 -0.95
N ASN A 744 22.62 -32.09 -1.51
CA ASN A 744 23.12 -33.45 -1.65
C ASN A 744 24.07 -33.61 -2.86
N GLY A 745 25.09 -34.44 -2.69
CA GLY A 745 26.07 -34.79 -3.72
C GLY A 745 25.49 -35.65 -4.83
N GLY A 746 26.02 -35.49 -6.05
CA GLY A 746 25.63 -36.24 -7.23
C GLY A 746 25.96 -37.73 -7.16
N VAL A 747 25.14 -38.56 -7.80
CA VAL A 747 25.07 -40.03 -7.62
C VAL A 747 26.44 -40.73 -7.68
N TYR A 748 27.31 -40.36 -8.62
CA TYR A 748 28.62 -41.00 -8.81
C TYR A 748 29.70 -40.48 -7.84
N GLY A 749 29.48 -40.59 -6.53
CA GLY A 749 30.52 -40.31 -5.52
C GLY A 749 30.62 -38.86 -5.03
N GLY A 750 29.65 -38.00 -5.34
CA GLY A 750 29.70 -36.57 -4.99
C GLY A 750 29.63 -36.32 -3.47
N GLY A 751 30.45 -35.40 -2.99
CA GLY A 751 30.41 -34.96 -1.59
C GLY A 751 29.22 -34.03 -1.29
N GLY A 752 28.63 -34.15 -0.11
CA GLY A 752 27.52 -33.29 0.33
C GLY A 752 27.97 -31.86 0.69
N GLY A 753 27.13 -30.86 0.46
CA GLY A 753 27.43 -29.47 0.82
C GLY A 753 27.40 -29.22 2.34
N GLY A 754 28.19 -28.26 2.83
CA GLY A 754 28.15 -27.81 4.22
C GLY A 754 26.86 -27.06 4.56
N GLY A 755 26.36 -27.21 5.78
CA GLY A 755 25.20 -26.48 6.29
C GLY A 755 25.55 -25.03 6.62
N GLY A 756 24.66 -24.09 6.28
CA GLY A 756 24.88 -22.64 6.31
C GLY A 756 24.77 -21.96 7.69
N ARG A 757 24.31 -20.71 7.71
CA ARG A 757 24.27 -19.88 8.94
C ARG A 757 22.90 -19.26 9.19
N ILE A 758 22.43 -19.32 10.44
CA ILE A 758 21.18 -18.70 10.89
C ILE A 758 21.47 -17.90 12.17
N HIS A 759 21.21 -16.60 12.18
CA HIS A 759 21.42 -15.73 13.35
C HIS A 759 20.16 -14.96 13.76
N PHE A 760 19.80 -15.07 15.03
CA PHE A 760 18.71 -14.30 15.64
C PHE A 760 19.24 -13.10 16.44
N HIS A 761 19.12 -11.90 15.85
CA HIS A 761 19.52 -10.65 16.48
C HIS A 761 18.35 -10.00 17.24
N TRP A 762 18.12 -10.46 18.46
CA TRP A 762 17.05 -9.95 19.31
C TRP A 762 17.18 -8.46 19.66
N SER A 763 16.05 -7.77 19.71
CA SER A 763 15.94 -6.37 20.11
C SER A 763 14.97 -6.22 21.28
N ASN A 764 15.26 -5.27 22.18
CA ASN A 764 14.44 -4.95 23.35
C ASN A 764 14.06 -6.16 24.24
N ILE A 765 15.04 -7.02 24.58
CA ILE A 765 14.84 -8.12 25.53
C ILE A 765 14.57 -7.54 26.93
N ALA A 766 13.33 -7.65 27.40
CA ALA A 766 12.97 -7.31 28.78
C ALA A 766 13.52 -8.34 29.79
N THR A 767 13.74 -7.93 31.04
CA THR A 767 14.36 -8.74 32.10
C THR A 767 13.60 -8.63 33.42
N GLY A 768 13.74 -9.61 34.30
CA GLY A 768 12.99 -9.68 35.56
C GLY A 768 11.49 -9.79 35.32
N ASP A 769 10.68 -9.11 36.13
CA ASP A 769 9.20 -9.17 36.08
C ASP A 769 8.60 -8.75 34.73
N GLU A 770 9.31 -7.94 33.93
CA GLU A 770 8.87 -7.53 32.60
C GLU A 770 9.16 -8.56 31.50
N TYR A 771 9.98 -9.59 31.75
CA TYR A 771 10.39 -10.57 30.74
C TYR A 771 9.18 -11.25 30.09
N VAL A 772 9.18 -11.34 28.75
CA VAL A 772 8.21 -12.10 27.96
C VAL A 772 8.98 -12.98 27.00
N GLN A 773 8.53 -14.23 26.82
CA GLN A 773 9.13 -15.17 25.89
C GLN A 773 9.17 -14.61 24.46
N ILE A 774 10.37 -14.32 23.97
CA ILE A 774 10.62 -13.67 22.67
C ILE A 774 10.48 -14.60 21.47
N ALA A 775 10.46 -15.93 21.67
CA ALA A 775 10.28 -16.91 20.61
C ALA A 775 9.48 -18.13 21.05
N SER A 776 8.51 -18.55 20.25
CA SER A 776 7.82 -19.84 20.37
C SER A 776 8.18 -20.72 19.17
N VAL A 777 8.90 -21.82 19.42
CA VAL A 777 9.53 -22.64 18.38
C VAL A 777 9.02 -24.08 18.47
N ASN A 778 8.03 -24.41 17.63
CA ASN A 778 7.42 -25.74 17.54
C ASN A 778 7.64 -26.45 16.18
N GLY A 779 8.20 -25.74 15.20
CA GLY A 779 8.62 -26.29 13.91
C GLY A 779 10.12 -26.61 13.86
N THR A 780 10.65 -26.88 12.66
CA THR A 780 12.05 -27.26 12.47
C THR A 780 12.94 -26.05 12.18
N VAL A 781 14.10 -25.96 12.84
CA VAL A 781 15.18 -25.02 12.49
C VAL A 781 16.41 -25.86 12.13
N ALA A 782 16.91 -25.73 10.89
CA ALA A 782 17.94 -26.61 10.35
C ALA A 782 19.07 -25.85 9.63
N SER A 783 20.30 -26.22 9.92
CA SER A 783 21.49 -25.78 9.17
C SER A 783 22.41 -26.98 8.95
N SER A 784 21.84 -28.11 8.51
CA SER A 784 22.55 -29.39 8.47
C SER A 784 23.45 -29.51 7.25
N GLY A 785 24.48 -30.35 7.36
CA GLY A 785 25.21 -30.84 6.18
C GLY A 785 24.29 -31.62 5.23
N GLY A 786 24.58 -31.53 3.93
CA GLY A 786 23.95 -32.34 2.90
C GLY A 786 24.56 -33.75 2.84
N SER A 787 23.82 -34.72 2.30
CA SER A 787 24.30 -36.09 2.11
C SER A 787 25.37 -36.16 1.03
N GLY A 788 26.43 -36.91 1.30
CA GLY A 788 27.24 -37.49 0.23
C GLY A 788 26.50 -38.65 -0.45
N ASN A 789 27.05 -39.17 -1.54
CA ASN A 789 26.44 -40.25 -2.32
C ASN A 789 27.50 -41.29 -2.74
N ASN A 790 27.16 -42.58 -2.77
CA ASN A 790 28.11 -43.70 -2.78
C ASN A 790 29.21 -43.51 -1.71
N ASP A 791 30.50 -43.50 -2.11
CA ASP A 791 31.65 -43.27 -1.23
C ASP A 791 31.84 -41.79 -0.83
N GLY A 792 31.01 -40.89 -1.35
CA GLY A 792 31.04 -39.46 -1.03
C GLY A 792 30.66 -39.20 0.43
N HIS A 793 31.44 -38.37 1.12
CA HIS A 793 31.18 -38.01 2.51
C HIS A 793 30.09 -36.93 2.64
N PHE A 794 29.38 -36.97 3.77
CA PHE A 794 28.47 -35.92 4.23
C PHE A 794 29.18 -34.58 4.42
N GLY A 795 28.46 -33.47 4.21
CA GLY A 795 28.88 -32.16 4.68
C GLY A 795 28.81 -32.06 6.20
N GLN A 796 29.53 -31.11 6.78
CA GLN A 796 29.39 -30.76 8.20
C GLN A 796 28.21 -29.80 8.41
N ASP A 797 27.62 -29.88 9.59
CA ASP A 797 26.59 -28.94 10.03
C ASP A 797 27.14 -27.52 10.20
N GLY A 798 26.24 -26.56 10.02
CA GLY A 798 26.46 -25.13 10.13
C GLY A 798 26.27 -24.56 11.52
N THR A 799 25.88 -23.29 11.59
CA THR A 799 25.72 -22.57 12.87
C THR A 799 24.37 -21.88 13.00
N ILE A 800 23.61 -22.28 14.02
CA ILE A 800 22.43 -21.54 14.51
C ILE A 800 22.86 -20.76 15.76
N THR A 801 22.83 -19.44 15.70
CA THR A 801 23.29 -18.55 16.78
C THR A 801 22.22 -17.52 17.14
N GLY A 802 22.37 -16.91 18.31
CA GLY A 802 21.51 -15.83 18.77
C GLY A 802 22.29 -14.81 19.57
N LYS A 803 21.80 -13.57 19.60
CA LYS A 803 22.41 -12.47 20.36
C LYS A 803 22.71 -12.85 21.82
N LYS A 804 23.83 -12.37 22.34
CA LYS A 804 24.28 -12.58 23.72
C LYS A 804 23.19 -12.14 24.71
N CYS A 805 22.60 -13.10 25.41
CA CYS A 805 21.50 -12.85 26.34
C CYS A 805 21.96 -12.05 27.58
N PRO A 806 21.05 -11.28 28.22
CA PRO A 806 21.32 -10.62 29.49
C PRO A 806 21.45 -11.64 30.64
N MET A 807 21.68 -11.14 31.84
CA MET A 807 21.67 -11.92 33.08
C MET A 807 20.31 -12.64 33.27
N GLY A 808 20.31 -13.78 33.96
CA GLY A 808 19.12 -14.65 34.14
C GLY A 808 18.66 -15.48 32.93
N LEU A 809 19.00 -15.08 31.69
CA LEU A 809 18.53 -15.71 30.44
C LEU A 809 19.67 -16.44 29.67
N TYR A 810 19.38 -17.50 28.91
CA TYR A 810 20.36 -18.27 28.12
C TYR A 810 19.79 -18.87 26.82
N GLY A 811 20.66 -19.50 26.01
CA GLY A 811 20.31 -20.15 24.76
C GLY A 811 20.11 -19.19 23.59
N THR A 812 19.87 -19.74 22.40
CA THR A 812 19.63 -18.95 21.16
C THR A 812 18.43 -18.01 21.27
N PHE A 813 17.42 -18.40 22.05
CA PHE A 813 16.14 -17.70 22.20
C PHE A 813 16.01 -16.92 23.53
N CYS A 814 17.10 -16.79 24.30
CA CYS A 814 17.14 -16.13 25.61
C CYS A 814 16.02 -16.58 26.57
N THR A 815 15.89 -17.90 26.74
CA THR A 815 15.01 -18.54 27.72
C THR A 815 15.55 -18.40 29.15
N GLU A 816 14.67 -18.42 30.14
CA GLU A 816 15.01 -18.31 31.56
C GLU A 816 15.91 -19.47 32.01
N CYS A 817 16.96 -19.20 32.80
CA CYS A 817 17.80 -20.24 33.39
C CYS A 817 16.96 -21.22 34.26
N PRO A 818 17.30 -22.53 34.31
CA PRO A 818 16.53 -23.52 35.07
C PRO A 818 16.37 -23.18 36.55
N VAL A 819 15.23 -23.57 37.14
CA VAL A 819 14.96 -23.38 38.57
C VAL A 819 16.06 -24.05 39.41
N GLY A 820 16.58 -23.32 40.41
CA GLY A 820 17.76 -23.76 41.18
C GLY A 820 19.11 -23.40 40.54
N THR A 821 19.12 -22.56 39.49
CA THR A 821 20.34 -21.94 38.94
C THR A 821 20.22 -20.41 38.88
N TYR A 822 21.35 -19.70 38.87
CA TYR A 822 21.45 -18.25 38.70
C TYR A 822 22.49 -17.89 37.64
N LYS A 823 22.42 -16.67 37.09
CA LYS A 823 23.35 -16.19 36.08
C LYS A 823 23.58 -14.68 36.15
N ASN A 824 24.77 -14.31 36.62
CA ASN A 824 25.25 -12.94 36.83
C ASN A 824 26.11 -12.37 35.68
N VAL A 825 26.21 -13.08 34.54
CA VAL A 825 27.03 -12.66 33.38
C VAL A 825 26.25 -12.72 32.07
N THR A 826 26.55 -11.80 31.14
CA THR A 826 25.95 -11.75 29.80
C THR A 826 26.54 -12.81 28.87
N GLY A 827 25.71 -13.45 28.05
CA GLY A 827 26.11 -14.49 27.08
C GLY A 827 24.99 -15.49 26.83
N SER A 828 25.17 -16.45 25.93
CA SER A 828 24.08 -17.38 25.55
C SER A 828 24.36 -18.86 25.87
N ASN A 829 25.57 -19.22 26.33
CA ASN A 829 25.89 -20.60 26.69
C ASN A 829 25.08 -21.05 27.92
N SER A 830 24.59 -22.30 27.91
CA SER A 830 23.86 -22.92 29.03
C SER A 830 24.71 -23.13 30.28
N SER A 831 26.02 -23.37 30.11
CA SER A 831 27.00 -23.49 31.19
C SER A 831 27.22 -22.20 32.01
N LEU A 832 26.57 -21.09 31.63
CA LEU A 832 26.55 -19.86 32.42
C LEU A 832 25.44 -19.83 33.49
N CYS A 833 24.44 -20.71 33.40
CA CYS A 833 23.45 -20.92 34.47
C CYS A 833 24.10 -21.77 35.58
N SER A 834 24.60 -21.12 36.62
CA SER A 834 25.35 -21.76 37.72
C SER A 834 24.40 -22.29 38.81
N PRO A 835 24.62 -23.48 39.38
CA PRO A 835 23.75 -24.02 40.42
C PRO A 835 23.79 -23.18 41.71
N CYS A 836 22.63 -23.02 42.33
CA CYS A 836 22.46 -22.33 43.61
C CYS A 836 22.97 -23.20 44.78
N SER A 837 23.52 -22.58 45.82
CA SER A 837 24.03 -23.34 46.98
C SER A 837 22.89 -23.98 47.79
N VAL A 838 22.89 -25.31 47.84
CA VAL A 838 21.95 -26.10 48.65
C VAL A 838 22.23 -25.94 50.15
N VAL A 839 23.45 -25.55 50.54
CA VAL A 839 23.83 -25.34 51.95
C VAL A 839 23.07 -24.16 52.59
N SER A 840 22.59 -23.22 51.77
CA SER A 840 21.73 -22.10 52.19
C SER A 840 20.22 -22.38 52.07
N LEU A 841 19.80 -23.57 51.65
CA LEU A 841 18.40 -23.95 51.49
C LEU A 841 17.91 -24.71 52.73
N PRO A 842 16.84 -24.26 53.43
CA PRO A 842 16.28 -24.99 54.55
C PRO A 842 15.76 -26.39 54.17
N ASN A 843 15.89 -27.37 55.06
CA ASN A 843 15.48 -28.79 54.85
C ASN A 843 13.99 -29.03 54.50
N ARG A 844 13.15 -27.99 54.42
CA ARG A 844 11.73 -28.05 54.04
C ARG A 844 11.37 -26.97 52.99
N ALA A 845 12.35 -26.54 52.18
CA ALA A 845 12.21 -25.52 51.15
C ALA A 845 12.62 -26.03 49.76
N ASP A 846 11.93 -25.53 48.73
CA ASP A 846 12.24 -25.72 47.31
C ASP A 846 12.51 -24.37 46.63
N PHE A 847 13.39 -24.35 45.63
CA PHE A 847 13.62 -23.17 44.80
C PHE A 847 12.36 -22.78 43.99
N VAL A 848 12.15 -21.47 43.82
CA VAL A 848 10.94 -20.91 43.19
C VAL A 848 11.24 -20.50 41.76
N TYR A 849 10.26 -20.71 40.86
CA TYR A 849 10.27 -20.13 39.53
C TYR A 849 10.18 -18.60 39.61
N VAL A 850 11.16 -17.92 39.02
CA VAL A 850 11.20 -16.45 38.93
C VAL A 850 11.29 -16.03 37.47
N ARG A 851 10.42 -15.07 37.13
CA ARG A 851 10.29 -14.51 35.78
C ARG A 851 11.54 -13.71 35.40
N GLY A 852 12.04 -13.93 34.19
CA GLY A 852 13.34 -13.43 33.73
C GLY A 852 14.55 -14.22 34.23
N GLY A 853 14.36 -15.27 35.04
CA GLY A 853 15.43 -16.06 35.66
C GLY A 853 16.14 -15.34 36.82
N VAL A 854 16.94 -16.08 37.59
CA VAL A 854 17.66 -15.55 38.75
C VAL A 854 19.00 -14.94 38.31
N THR A 855 19.24 -13.68 38.65
CA THR A 855 20.50 -12.97 38.31
C THR A 855 21.61 -13.21 39.34
N GLU A 856 21.27 -13.16 40.64
CA GLU A 856 22.22 -13.15 41.75
C GLU A 856 21.86 -14.15 42.86
N PRO A 857 22.84 -14.67 43.63
CA PRO A 857 22.58 -15.47 44.83
C PRO A 857 22.34 -14.58 46.07
N PRO A 858 21.56 -15.03 47.08
CA PRO A 858 20.92 -16.33 47.20
C PRO A 858 19.66 -16.46 46.36
N CYS A 859 19.47 -17.63 45.76
CA CYS A 859 18.33 -17.90 44.88
C CYS A 859 17.03 -18.05 45.68
N PRO A 860 15.92 -17.45 45.24
CA PRO A 860 14.66 -17.45 45.99
C PRO A 860 14.05 -18.85 46.10
N TYR A 861 13.53 -19.13 47.29
CA TYR A 861 12.91 -20.40 47.65
C TYR A 861 11.58 -20.15 48.38
N LYS A 862 10.78 -21.20 48.53
CA LYS A 862 9.57 -21.24 49.36
C LYS A 862 9.55 -22.52 50.17
N CYS A 863 8.81 -22.55 51.26
CA CYS A 863 8.56 -23.78 51.99
C CYS A 863 7.64 -24.71 51.19
N ILE A 864 7.81 -26.03 51.35
CA ILE A 864 7.05 -27.07 50.64
C ILE A 864 5.52 -27.00 50.92
N SER A 865 5.11 -26.36 52.02
CA SER A 865 3.71 -26.15 52.39
C SER A 865 3.57 -24.89 53.25
N ASP A 866 2.44 -24.19 53.12
CA ASP A 866 2.06 -22.98 53.88
C ASP A 866 1.98 -23.20 55.40
N LYS A 867 2.02 -24.46 55.85
CA LYS A 867 2.15 -24.86 57.27
C LYS A 867 3.51 -24.48 57.87
N TYR A 868 4.49 -24.14 57.04
CA TYR A 868 5.85 -23.78 57.43
C TYR A 868 6.14 -22.33 57.06
N LYS A 869 6.77 -21.57 57.96
CA LYS A 869 7.04 -20.14 57.76
C LYS A 869 8.44 -19.85 57.22
N MET A 870 8.50 -18.92 56.28
CA MET A 870 9.72 -18.24 55.83
C MET A 870 10.41 -17.53 57.03
N PRO A 871 11.75 -17.51 57.15
CA PRO A 871 12.74 -18.09 56.23
C PRO A 871 13.06 -19.56 56.48
N ASN A 872 13.07 -20.05 57.72
CA ASN A 872 13.66 -21.35 58.05
C ASN A 872 12.74 -22.56 57.80
N CYS A 873 11.51 -22.35 57.32
CA CYS A 873 10.48 -23.38 57.11
C CYS A 873 10.17 -24.22 58.36
N TYR A 874 10.13 -23.52 59.50
CA TYR A 874 9.68 -24.06 60.79
C TYR A 874 8.15 -24.04 60.89
N THR A 875 7.60 -24.97 61.67
CA THR A 875 6.21 -24.93 62.13
C THR A 875 5.97 -23.79 63.13
N PRO A 876 4.73 -23.37 63.38
CA PRO A 876 4.43 -22.32 64.37
C PRO A 876 4.90 -22.64 65.79
N LEU A 877 4.98 -23.93 66.16
CA LEU A 877 5.50 -24.35 67.46
C LEU A 877 7.04 -24.29 67.51
N GLU A 878 7.72 -24.74 66.46
CA GLU A 878 9.19 -24.62 66.34
C GLU A 878 9.61 -23.12 66.34
N GLU A 879 8.88 -22.25 65.63
CA GLU A 879 9.08 -20.79 65.62
C GLU A 879 8.91 -20.18 67.03
N LEU A 880 7.86 -20.56 67.77
CA LEU A 880 7.65 -20.13 69.15
C LEU A 880 8.81 -20.60 70.05
N MET A 881 9.23 -21.86 69.93
CA MET A 881 10.35 -22.40 70.73
C MET A 881 11.67 -21.68 70.44
N TYR A 882 11.99 -21.40 69.16
CA TYR A 882 13.24 -20.73 68.80
C TYR A 882 13.25 -19.22 69.06
N THR A 883 12.11 -18.53 68.99
CA THR A 883 12.01 -17.11 69.38
C THR A 883 12.29 -16.88 70.88
N PHE A 884 12.01 -17.87 71.74
CA PHE A 884 12.42 -17.87 73.14
C PHE A 884 13.85 -18.42 73.38
N GLY A 885 14.69 -18.54 72.34
CA GLY A 885 16.09 -18.98 72.44
C GLY A 885 16.32 -20.49 72.22
N GLY A 886 15.26 -21.25 71.90
CA GLY A 886 15.32 -22.67 71.57
C GLY A 886 14.51 -23.56 72.53
N PRO A 887 14.47 -24.89 72.25
CA PRO A 887 13.65 -25.84 73.01
C PRO A 887 13.85 -25.80 74.53
N TRP A 888 15.10 -25.66 74.96
CA TRP A 888 15.50 -25.67 76.37
C TRP A 888 15.02 -24.45 77.15
N SER A 889 15.26 -23.24 76.63
CA SER A 889 14.82 -22.00 77.28
C SER A 889 13.31 -21.83 77.22
N PHE A 890 12.65 -22.25 76.13
CA PHE A 890 11.19 -22.29 76.08
C PHE A 890 10.60 -23.23 77.14
N ALA A 891 11.16 -24.43 77.34
CA ALA A 891 10.71 -25.36 78.38
C ALA A 891 10.91 -24.79 79.81
N ILE A 892 12.02 -24.08 80.05
CA ILE A 892 12.27 -23.40 81.34
C ILE A 892 11.22 -22.29 81.57
N ILE A 893 10.98 -21.42 80.59
CA ILE A 893 9.98 -20.34 80.69
C ILE A 893 8.55 -20.93 80.85
N LEU A 894 8.22 -22.00 80.14
CA LEU A 894 6.93 -22.68 80.25
C LEU A 894 6.75 -23.28 81.66
N SER A 895 7.76 -23.95 82.22
CA SER A 895 7.67 -24.47 83.59
C SER A 895 7.56 -23.35 84.63
N PHE A 896 8.30 -22.26 84.48
CA PHE A 896 8.20 -21.10 85.37
C PHE A 896 6.81 -20.43 85.31
N THR A 897 6.25 -20.27 84.11
CA THR A 897 4.89 -19.72 83.93
C THR A 897 3.79 -20.67 84.43
N ILE A 898 3.95 -21.99 84.30
CA ILE A 898 3.03 -22.97 84.90
C ILE A 898 3.08 -22.91 86.44
N ILE A 899 4.27 -22.79 87.03
CA ILE A 899 4.44 -22.60 88.48
C ILE A 899 3.81 -21.27 88.92
N LEU A 900 4.05 -20.19 88.20
CA LEU A 900 3.44 -18.88 88.48
C LEU A 900 1.92 -18.94 88.36
N LEU A 901 1.38 -19.62 87.34
CA LEU A 901 -0.07 -19.79 87.16
C LEU A 901 -0.68 -20.68 88.25
N ALA A 902 0.02 -21.71 88.73
CA ALA A 902 -0.41 -22.51 89.88
C ALA A 902 -0.44 -21.69 91.18
N LEU A 903 0.53 -20.77 91.37
CA LEU A 903 0.54 -19.82 92.49
C LEU A 903 -0.59 -18.79 92.37
N ILE A 904 -0.87 -18.28 91.17
CA ILE A 904 -1.98 -17.35 90.91
C ILE A 904 -3.34 -18.04 91.07
N LEU A 905 -3.51 -19.28 90.61
CA LEU A 905 -4.75 -20.05 90.75
C LEU A 905 -5.02 -20.52 92.19
N SER A 906 -3.98 -20.78 92.98
CA SER A 906 -4.12 -21.04 94.43
C SER A 906 -4.42 -19.75 95.21
N ALA A 907 -3.86 -18.60 94.82
CA ALA A 907 -4.27 -17.31 95.36
C ALA A 907 -5.72 -16.92 94.99
N LEU A 908 -6.15 -17.18 93.75
CA LEU A 908 -7.52 -16.91 93.29
C LEU A 908 -8.56 -17.84 93.93
N ARG A 909 -8.18 -19.04 94.41
CA ARG A 909 -9.10 -19.91 95.18
C ARG A 909 -9.45 -19.40 96.59
N ILE A 910 -8.83 -18.32 97.05
CA ILE A 910 -9.04 -17.76 98.40
C ILE A 910 -9.93 -16.48 98.35
N LYS A 911 -10.35 -16.02 97.17
CA LYS A 911 -11.18 -14.81 97.02
C LYS A 911 -12.15 -14.94 95.83
N ILE A 912 -13.44 -14.67 96.08
CA ILE A 912 -14.58 -14.81 95.14
C ILE A 912 -14.94 -16.30 94.92
N GLY A 913 -16.03 -16.86 95.45
CA GLY A 913 -17.09 -16.26 96.27
C GLY A 913 -18.21 -15.62 95.44
N GLU A 914 -19.32 -16.35 95.31
CA GLU A 914 -20.66 -15.94 94.82
C GLU A 914 -20.75 -14.87 93.71
N SER A 915 -21.10 -15.30 92.49
CA SER A 915 -22.48 -15.08 91.98
C SER A 915 -22.65 -15.62 90.56
N ASP A 916 -23.62 -16.52 90.35
CA ASP A 916 -24.22 -16.71 89.03
C ASP A 916 -25.11 -15.51 88.70
N ILE A 917 -25.10 -15.07 87.43
CA ILE A 917 -26.31 -14.61 86.72
C ILE A 917 -26.02 -14.66 85.22
N THR A 918 -26.85 -15.42 84.50
CA THR A 918 -27.03 -15.31 83.05
C THR A 918 -28.25 -14.45 82.76
N TYR A 919 -28.26 -13.68 81.67
CA TYR A 919 -29.23 -13.84 80.56
C TYR A 919 -29.18 -12.72 79.49
N ARG A 920 -29.67 -13.10 78.29
CA ARG A 920 -30.37 -12.31 77.22
C ARG A 920 -30.12 -10.79 77.15
N ALA A 921 -29.58 -10.29 76.03
CA ALA A 921 -30.26 -10.06 74.73
C ALA A 921 -31.26 -8.87 74.77
N THR A 922 -31.46 -8.08 73.72
CA THR A 922 -32.08 -8.52 72.45
C THR A 922 -31.94 -7.48 71.30
N ASN A 923 -32.20 -7.96 70.06
CA ASN A 923 -32.70 -7.21 68.89
C ASN A 923 -31.73 -6.24 68.17
N ALA A 924 -31.89 -5.94 66.87
CA ALA A 924 -32.96 -6.30 65.92
C ALA A 924 -32.49 -6.32 64.44
N ILE A 925 -33.21 -7.08 63.58
CA ILE A 925 -33.59 -6.74 62.17
C ILE A 925 -32.44 -6.56 61.14
N HIS A 926 -32.42 -7.11 59.92
CA HIS A 926 -33.29 -8.00 59.12
C HIS A 926 -32.36 -8.76 58.12
N ASN A 927 -32.60 -9.98 57.60
CA ASN A 927 -33.60 -10.39 56.58
C ASN A 927 -33.60 -9.49 55.31
N ASP A 928 -33.63 -10.01 54.08
CA ASP A 928 -33.47 -11.39 53.57
C ASP A 928 -33.25 -11.35 52.04
N GLY A 929 -33.09 -12.50 51.39
CA GLY A 929 -33.64 -12.70 50.04
C GLY A 929 -32.75 -12.45 48.82
N CYS A 930 -32.58 -13.51 48.05
CA CYS A 930 -32.04 -13.55 46.69
C CYS A 930 -32.74 -12.60 45.70
N SER A 931 -32.05 -12.22 44.63
CA SER A 931 -32.53 -12.55 43.27
C SER A 931 -31.45 -12.39 42.19
N SER A 932 -31.42 -13.35 41.27
CA SER A 932 -30.71 -13.26 40.00
C SER A 932 -31.74 -13.29 38.87
N PHE A 933 -31.85 -12.22 38.09
CA PHE A 933 -32.42 -12.23 36.75
C PHE A 933 -31.83 -11.08 35.92
N PRO A 934 -31.87 -11.13 34.58
CA PRO A 934 -30.81 -10.57 33.75
C PRO A 934 -31.28 -9.32 33.01
N PHE A 935 -30.46 -8.27 33.01
CA PHE A 935 -30.65 -7.20 32.04
C PHE A 935 -29.91 -7.53 30.73
N LEU A 936 -30.54 -7.15 29.61
CA LEU A 936 -30.13 -7.50 28.26
C LEU A 936 -28.79 -6.83 27.88
N LEU A 937 -28.07 -7.42 26.91
CA LEU A 937 -26.97 -6.73 26.24
C LEU A 937 -27.49 -5.48 25.52
N SER A 938 -27.34 -4.32 26.16
CA SER A 938 -27.27 -3.05 25.46
C SER A 938 -25.83 -2.80 25.02
N LEU A 939 -25.64 -2.27 23.81
CA LEU A 939 -24.35 -2.17 23.10
C LEU A 939 -23.40 -1.07 23.65
N ALA A 940 -23.38 -0.85 24.97
CA ALA A 940 -22.69 0.27 25.61
C ALA A 940 -21.47 -0.13 26.47
N GLU A 941 -21.48 -1.29 27.13
CA GLU A 941 -20.36 -1.76 27.97
C GLU A 941 -19.34 -2.58 27.18
N VAL A 942 -18.55 -1.89 26.35
CA VAL A 942 -17.20 -2.36 26.04
C VAL A 942 -16.39 -2.29 27.35
N PRO A 943 -15.74 -3.39 27.80
CA PRO A 943 -14.88 -3.38 28.98
C PRO A 943 -13.85 -2.23 28.90
N GLY A 944 -13.61 -1.57 30.03
CA GLY A 944 -12.87 -0.31 30.08
C GLY A 944 -11.58 -0.32 29.25
N ALA A 945 -11.40 0.72 28.43
CA ALA A 945 -10.24 0.91 27.56
C ALA A 945 -8.93 0.69 28.34
N SER A 946 -7.90 0.20 27.65
CA SER A 946 -6.67 -0.24 28.30
C SER A 946 -6.04 0.92 29.10
N ARG A 947 -5.39 0.60 30.23
CA ARG A 947 -4.78 1.61 31.13
C ARG A 947 -3.73 2.51 30.46
N ALA A 948 -3.31 2.20 29.23
CA ALA A 948 -2.44 3.02 28.40
C ALA A 948 -3.19 4.06 27.53
N GLU A 949 -4.47 3.87 27.23
CA GLU A 949 -5.24 4.78 26.37
C GLU A 949 -5.72 6.04 27.10
N GLU A 950 -5.98 5.96 28.42
CA GLU A 950 -6.27 7.15 29.25
C GLU A 950 -5.08 8.15 29.27
N THR A 951 -3.84 7.67 29.21
CA THR A 951 -2.66 8.57 29.25
C THR A 951 -2.39 9.27 27.91
N GLN A 952 -2.76 8.65 26.78
CA GLN A 952 -2.63 9.25 25.45
C GLN A 952 -3.75 10.23 25.11
N SER A 953 -4.89 10.15 25.80
CA SER A 953 -6.07 11.01 25.58
C SER A 953 -6.18 12.19 26.54
N HIS A 954 -5.37 12.23 27.62
CA HIS A 954 -5.36 13.34 28.58
C HIS A 954 -4.88 14.66 27.96
N VAL A 955 -5.64 15.72 28.18
CA VAL A 955 -5.32 17.08 27.74
C VAL A 955 -4.74 17.90 28.88
N HIS A 956 -5.46 18.04 30.00
CA HIS A 956 -5.10 18.98 31.05
C HIS A 956 -5.71 18.59 32.40
N ARG A 957 -5.11 19.06 33.49
CA ARG A 957 -5.58 18.90 34.88
C ARG A 957 -5.75 20.28 35.51
N MET A 958 -6.98 20.68 35.82
CA MET A 958 -7.25 21.84 36.66
C MET A 958 -7.40 21.42 38.12
N TYR A 959 -6.85 22.20 39.05
CA TYR A 959 -6.98 21.97 40.48
C TYR A 959 -8.04 22.90 41.08
N PHE A 960 -8.83 22.39 42.02
CA PHE A 960 -9.71 23.23 42.84
C PHE A 960 -8.87 24.08 43.80
N MET A 961 -9.26 25.35 43.94
CA MET A 961 -8.71 26.32 44.86
C MET A 961 -9.44 26.23 46.22
N GLY A 962 -8.79 26.69 47.30
CA GLY A 962 -9.32 26.68 48.67
C GLY A 962 -8.97 25.40 49.47
N PRO A 963 -8.71 25.49 50.79
CA PRO A 963 -8.21 24.39 51.65
C PRO A 963 -9.29 23.40 52.11
N ASN A 964 -10.40 23.28 51.36
CA ASN A 964 -11.55 22.41 51.66
C ASN A 964 -12.07 22.54 53.10
N THR A 965 -12.41 23.75 53.53
CA THR A 965 -12.95 24.02 54.87
C THR A 965 -14.41 24.49 54.81
N PHE A 966 -15.12 24.43 55.93
CA PHE A 966 -16.49 24.93 56.03
C PHE A 966 -16.62 26.46 55.85
N ARG A 967 -15.52 27.21 55.80
CA ARG A 967 -15.49 28.65 55.48
C ARG A 967 -15.04 28.93 54.05
N GLU A 968 -14.20 28.07 53.51
CA GLU A 968 -13.59 28.18 52.18
C GLU A 968 -13.63 26.79 51.53
N PRO A 969 -14.73 26.45 50.83
CA PRO A 969 -14.86 25.20 50.10
C PRO A 969 -13.97 25.20 48.85
N TRP A 970 -13.84 24.02 48.24
CA TRP A 970 -13.25 23.90 46.92
C TRP A 970 -14.03 24.72 45.89
N HIS A 971 -13.31 25.45 45.02
CA HIS A 971 -13.89 26.20 43.90
C HIS A 971 -12.92 26.26 42.72
N LEU A 972 -13.43 26.51 41.52
CA LEU A 972 -12.65 26.68 40.28
C LEU A 972 -12.79 28.11 39.75
N PRO A 973 -11.74 28.66 39.09
CA PRO A 973 -11.75 30.02 38.55
C PRO A 973 -12.56 30.13 37.25
N TYR A 974 -13.18 31.30 37.06
CA TYR A 974 -13.93 31.66 35.85
C TYR A 974 -13.03 32.10 34.68
N SER A 975 -12.29 31.14 34.12
CA SER A 975 -11.72 31.22 32.77
C SER A 975 -11.18 29.85 32.34
N PRO A 976 -11.38 29.41 31.08
CA PRO A 976 -10.72 28.21 30.57
C PRO A 976 -9.23 28.50 30.29
N PRO A 977 -8.27 27.76 30.90
CA PRO A 977 -6.85 27.92 30.58
C PRO A 977 -6.54 27.73 29.08
N ASP A 978 -5.47 28.34 28.59
CA ASP A 978 -5.00 28.25 27.18
C ASP A 978 -4.87 26.80 26.67
N ALA A 979 -4.56 25.87 27.58
CA ALA A 979 -4.46 24.44 27.29
C ALA A 979 -5.80 23.79 26.91
N ILE A 980 -6.95 24.34 27.33
CA ILE A 980 -8.29 23.79 27.07
C ILE A 980 -9.22 24.71 26.27
N ILE A 981 -8.92 26.00 26.12
CA ILE A 981 -9.78 26.97 25.39
C ILE A 981 -10.13 26.53 23.95
N ARG A 982 -9.29 25.70 23.32
CA ARG A 982 -9.51 25.12 21.97
C ARG A 982 -10.37 23.86 21.92
N ILE A 983 -10.64 23.20 23.05
CA ILE A 983 -11.49 21.98 23.15
C ILE A 983 -12.82 22.25 23.85
N VAL A 984 -13.01 23.45 24.40
CA VAL A 984 -14.15 23.85 25.23
C VAL A 984 -14.89 25.06 24.63
N TYR A 985 -16.20 25.17 24.90
CA TYR A 985 -16.99 26.39 24.67
C TYR A 985 -17.01 27.24 25.94
N GLU A 986 -16.56 28.49 25.86
CA GLU A 986 -16.29 29.36 27.02
C GLU A 986 -17.55 29.68 27.85
N ASP A 987 -18.67 30.04 27.20
CA ASP A 987 -19.94 30.30 27.90
C ASP A 987 -20.48 29.08 28.64
N ALA A 988 -20.34 27.89 28.05
CA ALA A 988 -20.79 26.64 28.64
C ALA A 988 -19.82 26.13 29.73
N PHE A 989 -18.53 26.48 29.62
CA PHE A 989 -17.55 26.25 30.67
C PHE A 989 -17.88 27.05 31.92
N ASN A 990 -18.12 28.36 31.77
CA ASN A 990 -18.40 29.22 32.93
C ASN A 990 -19.65 28.77 33.70
N ARG A 991 -20.71 28.30 33.01
CA ARG A 991 -21.89 27.68 33.64
C ARG A 991 -21.56 26.36 34.37
N PHE A 992 -20.71 25.52 33.79
CA PHE A 992 -20.22 24.32 34.47
C PHE A 992 -19.39 24.68 35.72
N ILE A 993 -18.62 25.77 35.69
CA ILE A 993 -17.91 26.31 36.86
C ILE A 993 -18.91 26.82 37.92
N ASP A 994 -19.98 27.54 37.55
CA ASP A 994 -21.06 27.92 38.47
C ASP A 994 -21.68 26.71 39.17
N GLU A 995 -22.14 25.72 38.40
CA GLU A 995 -22.80 24.52 38.93
C GLU A 995 -21.87 23.68 39.81
N ILE A 996 -20.63 23.42 39.38
CA ILE A 996 -19.71 22.57 40.15
C ILE A 996 -19.19 23.27 41.42
N ASN A 997 -19.06 24.60 41.40
CA ASN A 997 -18.76 25.40 42.60
C ASN A 997 -19.93 25.33 43.61
N LEU A 998 -21.18 25.34 43.14
CA LEU A 998 -22.36 25.13 44.00
C LEU A 998 -22.40 23.72 44.59
N VAL A 999 -22.07 22.67 43.82
CA VAL A 999 -21.96 21.29 44.33
C VAL A 999 -20.83 21.16 45.36
N ALA A 1000 -19.72 21.89 45.18
CA ALA A 1000 -18.55 21.88 46.06
C ALA A 1000 -18.77 22.64 47.39
N ALA A 1001 -19.68 23.63 47.44
CA ALA A 1001 -19.96 24.43 48.64
C ALA A 1001 -20.51 23.59 49.82
N TYR A 1002 -20.17 23.96 51.06
CA TYR A 1002 -20.75 23.36 52.27
C TYR A 1002 -22.00 24.11 52.72
N GLU A 1003 -22.97 23.38 53.30
CA GLU A 1003 -24.14 24.01 53.91
C GLU A 1003 -23.79 24.56 55.29
N TRP A 1004 -24.35 25.73 55.63
CA TRP A 1004 -23.96 26.51 56.83
C TRP A 1004 -24.02 25.70 58.14
N TRP A 1005 -25.01 24.81 58.27
CA TRP A 1005 -25.22 23.96 59.45
C TRP A 1005 -24.17 22.85 59.59
N GLU A 1006 -23.53 22.40 58.50
CA GLU A 1006 -22.48 21.37 58.55
C GLU A 1006 -21.25 21.90 59.33
N GLY A 1007 -20.93 23.18 59.11
CA GLY A 1007 -19.92 23.92 59.84
C GLY A 1007 -20.33 24.24 61.28
N SER A 1008 -21.61 24.57 61.52
CA SER A 1008 -22.13 24.77 62.88
C SER A 1008 -22.01 23.50 63.74
N ILE A 1009 -22.38 22.33 63.21
CA ILE A 1009 -22.21 21.04 63.92
C ILE A 1009 -20.73 20.76 64.18
N HIS A 1010 -19.83 21.01 63.22
CA HIS A 1010 -18.40 20.85 63.44
C HIS A 1010 -17.89 21.77 64.57
N SER A 1011 -18.35 23.02 64.64
CA SER A 1011 -17.96 23.97 65.69
C SER A 1011 -18.49 23.59 67.08
N ILE A 1012 -19.67 22.97 67.16
CA ILE A 1012 -20.21 22.46 68.43
C ILE A 1012 -19.42 21.22 68.87
N LEU A 1013 -19.19 20.28 67.96
CA LEU A 1013 -18.41 19.07 68.23
C LEU A 1013 -16.94 19.39 68.58
N SER A 1014 -16.33 20.44 68.02
CA SER A 1014 -14.93 20.77 68.29
C SER A 1014 -14.68 21.22 69.73
N VAL A 1015 -15.70 21.76 70.39
CA VAL A 1015 -15.68 22.13 71.82
C VAL A 1015 -16.03 20.94 72.73
N LEU A 1016 -16.98 20.09 72.32
CA LEU A 1016 -17.47 18.98 73.16
C LEU A 1016 -16.65 17.69 73.05
N ALA A 1017 -16.19 17.33 71.85
CA ALA A 1017 -15.53 16.06 71.55
C ALA A 1017 -14.68 16.16 70.27
N TYR A 1018 -13.47 16.71 70.38
CA TYR A 1018 -12.58 16.97 69.24
C TYR A 1018 -12.35 15.76 68.29
N PRO A 1019 -12.17 14.50 68.76
CA PRO A 1019 -12.04 13.35 67.86
C PRO A 1019 -13.30 13.09 67.01
N CYS A 1020 -14.48 13.32 67.57
CA CYS A 1020 -15.75 13.26 66.85
C CYS A 1020 -15.88 14.41 65.86
N ALA A 1021 -15.41 15.61 66.21
CA ALA A 1021 -15.39 16.78 65.32
C ALA A 1021 -14.49 16.56 64.09
N TRP A 1022 -13.31 15.98 64.28
CA TRP A 1022 -12.39 15.59 63.20
C TRP A 1022 -13.02 14.51 62.30
N SER A 1023 -13.60 13.48 62.91
CA SER A 1023 -14.29 12.40 62.18
C SER A 1023 -15.47 12.92 61.35
N TRP A 1024 -16.27 13.83 61.90
CA TRP A 1024 -17.35 14.52 61.18
C TRP A 1024 -16.83 15.33 59.98
N LYS A 1025 -15.75 16.11 60.18
CA LYS A 1025 -15.10 16.88 59.10
C LYS A 1025 -14.61 15.97 57.97
N GLN A 1026 -13.95 14.86 58.29
CA GLN A 1026 -13.47 13.91 57.29
C GLN A 1026 -14.61 13.15 56.58
N TRP A 1027 -15.67 12.76 57.30
CA TRP A 1027 -16.84 12.13 56.68
C TRP A 1027 -17.59 13.08 55.73
N ARG A 1028 -17.76 14.35 56.11
CA ARG A 1028 -18.36 15.39 55.25
C ARG A 1028 -17.53 15.63 53.99
N ARG A 1029 -16.19 15.72 54.11
CA ARG A 1029 -15.27 15.81 52.95
C ARG A 1029 -15.40 14.60 52.01
N ARG A 1030 -15.46 13.38 52.54
CA ARG A 1030 -15.68 12.15 51.74
C ARG A 1030 -17.01 12.18 50.99
N LYS A 1031 -18.10 12.58 51.65
CA LYS A 1031 -19.41 12.72 50.99
C LYS A 1031 -19.38 13.79 49.88
N LYS A 1032 -18.64 14.89 50.10
CA LYS A 1032 -18.53 16.00 49.14
C LYS A 1032 -17.75 15.62 47.87
N ILE A 1033 -16.61 14.90 47.98
CA ILE A 1033 -15.89 14.44 46.78
C ILE A 1033 -16.68 13.38 45.99
N HIS A 1034 -17.37 12.45 46.66
CA HIS A 1034 -18.23 11.49 45.96
C HIS A 1034 -19.36 12.20 45.19
N ARG A 1035 -19.97 13.25 45.77
CA ARG A 1035 -20.99 14.04 45.07
C ARG A 1035 -20.44 14.76 43.83
N LEU A 1036 -19.22 15.28 43.89
CA LEU A 1036 -18.55 15.87 42.71
C LEU A 1036 -18.24 14.83 41.63
N GLN A 1037 -17.88 13.61 42.02
CA GLN A 1037 -17.66 12.48 41.11
C GLN A 1037 -18.97 11.98 40.47
N GLU A 1038 -20.06 11.90 41.23
CA GLU A 1038 -21.41 11.57 40.73
C GLU A 1038 -21.90 12.64 39.73
N TYR A 1039 -21.78 13.92 40.08
CA TYR A 1039 -22.19 15.03 39.22
C TYR A 1039 -21.49 14.98 37.86
N VAL A 1040 -20.14 14.96 37.84
CA VAL A 1040 -19.36 14.97 36.58
C VAL A 1040 -19.46 13.66 35.79
N LYS A 1041 -19.82 12.52 36.42
CA LYS A 1041 -19.98 11.23 35.73
C LYS A 1041 -21.40 11.00 35.18
N SER A 1042 -22.43 11.58 35.79
CA SER A 1042 -23.81 11.16 35.54
C SER A 1042 -24.90 12.22 35.66
N GLU A 1043 -24.65 13.39 36.26
CA GLU A 1043 -25.66 14.48 36.30
C GLU A 1043 -25.35 15.57 35.25
N TYR A 1044 -24.08 15.78 34.90
CA TYR A 1044 -23.63 16.75 33.89
C TYR A 1044 -23.44 16.12 32.50
N ASP A 1045 -23.90 16.80 31.45
CA ASP A 1045 -23.94 16.31 30.06
C ASP A 1045 -22.64 16.52 29.26
N HIS A 1046 -21.59 17.03 29.92
CA HIS A 1046 -20.32 17.48 29.32
C HIS A 1046 -20.48 18.54 28.21
N SER A 1047 -21.58 19.30 28.16
CA SER A 1047 -21.89 20.31 27.12
C SER A 1047 -20.78 21.33 26.86
N CYS A 1048 -19.93 21.62 27.86
CA CYS A 1048 -18.78 22.50 27.69
C CYS A 1048 -17.74 21.97 26.68
N LEU A 1049 -17.70 20.66 26.40
CA LEU A 1049 -16.76 20.06 25.45
C LEU A 1049 -17.25 20.21 24.01
N ARG A 1050 -16.37 20.66 23.10
CA ARG A 1050 -16.69 20.76 21.66
C ARG A 1050 -16.94 19.38 21.04
N SER A 1051 -16.18 18.38 21.47
CA SER A 1051 -16.27 17.00 20.99
C SER A 1051 -17.68 16.41 21.11
N CYS A 1052 -18.24 15.93 19.99
CA CYS A 1052 -19.51 15.21 20.01
C CYS A 1052 -19.37 13.83 20.67
N ARG A 1053 -18.23 13.15 20.46
CA ARG A 1053 -17.97 11.79 20.99
C ARG A 1053 -17.66 11.81 22.49
N SER A 1054 -16.91 12.79 22.98
CA SER A 1054 -16.58 12.87 24.41
C SER A 1054 -17.83 13.17 25.27
N ARG A 1055 -18.79 13.93 24.71
CA ARG A 1055 -20.13 14.14 25.28
C ARG A 1055 -20.95 12.86 25.25
N ALA A 1056 -21.17 12.27 24.07
CA ALA A 1056 -22.00 11.08 23.90
C ALA A 1056 -21.56 9.85 24.72
N LEU A 1057 -20.28 9.76 25.11
CA LEU A 1057 -19.72 8.64 25.87
C LEU A 1057 -19.49 8.91 27.36
N TYR A 1058 -19.80 10.11 27.87
CA TYR A 1058 -19.58 10.53 29.28
C TYR A 1058 -18.15 10.22 29.79
N LYS A 1059 -17.15 10.48 28.95
CA LYS A 1059 -15.73 10.11 29.17
C LYS A 1059 -14.75 11.28 29.01
N GLY A 1060 -15.24 12.49 28.75
CA GLY A 1060 -14.40 13.66 28.51
C GLY A 1060 -13.90 14.41 29.76
N LEU A 1061 -14.50 14.16 30.93
CA LEU A 1061 -14.10 14.77 32.22
C LEU A 1061 -14.02 13.69 33.32
N LYS A 1062 -13.11 13.83 34.28
CA LYS A 1062 -12.92 12.91 35.42
C LYS A 1062 -12.47 13.69 36.66
N VAL A 1063 -13.07 13.44 37.83
CA VAL A 1063 -12.73 14.15 39.08
C VAL A 1063 -11.91 13.27 40.03
N GLY A 1064 -10.77 13.77 40.48
CA GLY A 1064 -9.87 13.11 41.44
C GLY A 1064 -9.59 13.98 42.67
N SER A 1065 -9.02 13.37 43.72
CA SER A 1065 -8.60 14.06 44.93
C SER A 1065 -7.45 13.35 45.63
N THR A 1066 -6.67 14.09 46.41
CA THR A 1066 -5.65 13.53 47.30
C THR A 1066 -6.28 12.76 48.48
N PRO A 1067 -5.59 11.75 49.07
CA PRO A 1067 -6.18 10.86 50.09
C PRO A 1067 -6.49 11.54 51.43
N ASP A 1068 -5.88 12.70 51.70
CA ASP A 1068 -6.15 13.59 52.84
C ASP A 1068 -7.35 14.54 52.61
N LEU A 1069 -7.88 14.57 51.38
CA LEU A 1069 -9.02 15.37 50.94
C LEU A 1069 -8.81 16.88 51.10
N MET A 1070 -7.57 17.36 51.00
CA MET A 1070 -7.23 18.79 50.97
C MET A 1070 -7.24 19.35 49.54
N VAL A 1071 -6.82 18.56 48.55
CA VAL A 1071 -6.74 18.98 47.14
C VAL A 1071 -7.63 18.08 46.27
N ALA A 1072 -8.40 18.71 45.37
CA ALA A 1072 -9.16 18.03 44.31
C ALA A 1072 -8.75 18.56 42.93
N TYR A 1073 -9.05 17.80 41.88
CA TYR A 1073 -8.74 18.17 40.50
C TYR A 1073 -9.73 17.57 39.49
N ILE A 1074 -9.80 18.19 38.31
CA ILE A 1074 -10.54 17.70 37.14
C ILE A 1074 -9.57 17.48 35.98
N ASP A 1075 -9.60 16.27 35.43
CA ASP A 1075 -8.88 15.87 34.23
C ASP A 1075 -9.79 15.93 32.99
N PHE A 1076 -9.25 16.48 31.90
CA PHE A 1076 -9.91 16.62 30.60
C PHE A 1076 -9.34 15.61 29.60
N PHE A 1077 -10.20 14.93 28.83
CA PHE A 1077 -9.80 13.88 27.87
C PHE A 1077 -10.41 14.10 26.49
N LEU A 1078 -9.66 13.77 25.44
CA LEU A 1078 -10.13 13.71 24.05
C LEU A 1078 -10.75 12.36 23.72
N GLY A 1079 -11.87 12.37 22.99
CA GLY A 1079 -12.36 11.19 22.30
C GLY A 1079 -11.35 10.71 21.25
N GLY A 1080 -11.10 9.40 21.18
CA GLY A 1080 -9.98 8.80 20.42
C GLY A 1080 -9.94 9.04 18.90
N ASP A 1081 -10.97 9.67 18.33
CA ASP A 1081 -11.04 10.09 16.93
C ASP A 1081 -10.38 11.47 16.71
N GLU A 1082 -10.34 12.32 17.75
CA GLU A 1082 -9.80 13.69 17.71
C GLU A 1082 -8.28 13.70 17.94
N LYS A 1083 -7.55 12.79 17.28
CA LYS A 1083 -6.08 12.66 17.35
C LYS A 1083 -5.36 13.82 16.65
N ARG A 1084 -5.39 15.00 17.27
CA ARG A 1084 -4.56 16.15 16.89
C ARG A 1084 -3.09 15.85 17.20
N LEU A 1085 -2.28 15.75 16.15
CA LEU A 1085 -0.83 15.54 16.20
C LEU A 1085 -0.09 16.58 17.09
N ASP A 1086 -0.63 17.80 17.21
CA ASP A 1086 -0.08 18.88 18.05
C ASP A 1086 -0.11 18.60 19.56
N VAL A 1087 -0.99 17.70 20.04
CA VAL A 1087 -1.08 17.44 21.49
C VAL A 1087 0.12 16.63 21.98
N ALA A 1088 0.59 15.65 21.18
CA ALA A 1088 1.76 14.84 21.52
C ALA A 1088 3.06 15.66 21.57
N SER A 1089 3.22 16.64 20.68
CA SER A 1089 4.38 17.56 20.67
C SER A 1089 4.38 18.58 21.82
N THR A 1090 3.29 18.65 22.60
CA THR A 1090 3.15 19.60 23.72
C THR A 1090 3.76 19.09 25.03
N ILE A 1091 4.02 17.79 25.21
CA ILE A 1091 4.49 17.24 26.51
C ILE A 1091 5.84 17.86 26.94
N GLN A 1092 6.81 17.98 26.04
CA GLN A 1092 8.09 18.64 26.34
C GLN A 1092 7.94 20.15 26.64
N LYS A 1093 6.88 20.80 26.15
CA LYS A 1093 6.59 22.23 26.41
C LYS A 1093 5.87 22.47 27.75
N ARG A 1094 5.55 21.43 28.53
CA ARG A 1094 4.86 21.54 29.84
C ARG A 1094 5.82 21.70 31.03
N PHE A 1095 7.12 21.82 30.79
CA PHE A 1095 8.12 22.07 31.83
C PHE A 1095 8.50 23.56 31.87
N PRO A 1096 8.55 24.20 33.06
CA PRO A 1096 8.33 23.63 34.38
C PRO A 1096 6.85 23.36 34.69
N MET A 1097 6.56 22.17 35.23
CA MET A 1097 5.22 21.81 35.73
C MET A 1097 5.13 22.13 37.22
N CYS A 1098 4.09 22.87 37.64
CA CYS A 1098 3.83 23.10 39.06
C CYS A 1098 3.24 21.84 39.69
N LEU A 1099 3.87 21.34 40.76
CA LEU A 1099 3.37 20.23 41.57
C LEU A 1099 2.81 20.78 42.89
N ILE A 1100 1.52 20.52 43.14
CA ILE A 1100 0.84 20.96 44.36
C ILE A 1100 0.97 19.85 45.41
N PHE A 1101 1.45 20.22 46.60
CA PHE A 1101 1.46 19.35 47.77
C PHE A 1101 0.08 19.39 48.45
N GLY A 1102 -0.45 18.23 48.84
CA GLY A 1102 -1.55 18.11 49.79
C GLY A 1102 -1.06 18.39 51.22
N GLY A 1103 -1.97 18.38 52.19
CA GLY A 1103 -1.72 18.73 53.59
C GLY A 1103 -1.80 20.24 53.90
N ASP A 1104 -1.92 20.56 55.19
CA ASP A 1104 -1.87 21.91 55.75
C ASP A 1104 -0.63 22.14 56.63
N GLY A 1105 0.31 21.19 56.63
CA GLY A 1105 1.52 21.22 57.46
C GLY A 1105 1.27 20.89 58.93
N SER A 1106 0.02 20.62 59.34
CA SER A 1106 -0.28 20.22 60.72
C SER A 1106 0.10 18.75 60.99
N TYR A 1107 0.26 18.40 62.26
CA TYR A 1107 0.54 17.02 62.68
C TYR A 1107 -0.55 16.00 62.27
N MET A 1108 -1.76 16.45 61.92
CA MET A 1108 -2.87 15.61 61.45
C MET A 1108 -3.01 15.56 59.92
N SER A 1109 -2.36 16.46 59.20
CA SER A 1109 -2.33 16.52 57.72
C SER A 1109 -1.00 17.16 57.25
N PRO A 1110 0.13 16.47 57.42
CA PRO A 1110 1.44 16.97 57.02
C PRO A 1110 1.53 17.11 55.48
N TYR A 1111 2.44 17.96 55.00
CA TYR A 1111 2.60 18.17 53.57
C TYR A 1111 3.00 16.88 52.84
N TYR A 1112 2.23 16.50 51.82
CA TYR A 1112 2.38 15.24 51.10
C TYR A 1112 2.24 15.45 49.59
N LEU A 1113 3.24 15.00 48.82
CA LEU A 1113 3.18 15.00 47.36
C LEU A 1113 2.45 13.74 46.87
N HIS A 1114 1.23 13.91 46.36
CA HIS A 1114 0.46 12.79 45.83
C HIS A 1114 0.87 12.42 44.40
N SER A 1115 1.63 11.33 44.26
CA SER A 1115 1.98 10.74 42.97
C SER A 1115 0.85 9.88 42.42
N ASP A 1116 -0.08 10.50 41.69
CA ASP A 1116 -1.04 9.79 40.86
C ASP A 1116 -0.32 9.08 39.68
N THR A 1117 -0.89 7.97 39.22
CA THR A 1117 -0.44 7.17 38.05
C THR A 1117 -0.19 8.01 36.80
N LEU A 1118 -1.03 9.02 36.54
CA LEU A 1118 -0.84 9.95 35.43
C LEU A 1118 0.42 10.82 35.61
N LEU A 1119 0.70 11.25 36.84
CA LEU A 1119 1.87 12.05 37.17
C LEU A 1119 3.16 11.21 37.12
N SER A 1120 3.15 9.99 37.65
CA SER A 1120 4.30 9.08 37.56
C SER A 1120 4.63 8.71 36.12
N ASN A 1121 3.61 8.53 35.26
CA ASN A 1121 3.81 8.22 33.84
C ASN A 1121 4.35 9.42 33.06
N LEU A 1122 3.89 10.64 33.35
CA LEU A 1122 4.43 11.87 32.74
C LEU A 1122 5.88 12.16 33.18
N LEU A 1123 6.21 11.95 34.46
CA LEU A 1123 7.58 12.09 34.96
C LEU A 1123 8.50 10.98 34.41
N GLY A 1124 8.01 9.75 34.29
CA GLY A 1124 8.76 8.62 33.72
C GLY A 1124 9.17 8.82 32.25
N GLN A 1125 8.48 9.67 31.51
CA GLN A 1125 8.81 10.02 30.12
C GLN A 1125 9.93 11.06 29.98
N VAL A 1126 10.34 11.75 31.05
CA VAL A 1126 11.33 12.84 30.98
C VAL A 1126 12.46 12.64 31.99
N LYS A 1127 13.62 12.21 31.50
CA LYS A 1127 14.87 12.21 32.27
C LYS A 1127 15.39 13.65 32.47
N ILE A 1128 14.90 14.31 33.52
CA ILE A 1128 15.63 15.25 34.39
C ILE A 1128 14.69 15.67 35.53
N LEU A 1129 15.10 15.42 36.77
CA LEU A 1129 14.56 16.11 37.96
C LEU A 1129 15.70 16.88 38.60
N LYS A 1130 15.57 18.22 38.63
CA LYS A 1130 16.49 19.11 39.32
C LYS A 1130 15.71 19.90 40.35
N PHE A 1131 15.59 19.35 41.56
CA PHE A 1131 15.00 20.08 42.68
C PHE A 1131 15.89 21.29 43.01
N CYS A 1132 15.30 22.48 42.96
CA CYS A 1132 15.76 23.60 43.77
C CYS A 1132 14.84 23.67 44.99
N CYS A 1133 15.41 23.93 46.15
CA CYS A 1133 14.68 24.40 47.33
C CYS A 1133 14.62 25.94 47.29
#